data_AF-A0A7X7PMT2-F1
#
_entry.id   AF-A0A7X7PMT2-F1
#
_cell.length_a   1.000
_cell.length_b   1.000
_cell.length_c   1.000
_cell.angle_alpha   90.00
_cell.angle_beta   90.00
_cell.angle_gamma   90.00
#
_symmetry.space_group_name_H-M   'P 1'
#
loop_
_entity.id
_entity.type
_entity.pdbx_description
1 polymer ?
#
loop_
_entity_poly.entity_id
_entity_poly.type
_entity_poly.pdbx_seq_one_letter_code
_entity_poly.pdbx_strand_id
1 'polypeptide(L)'
;MGAALLVTVDCGVKDEEAVQRAASLGLDVIVTDHHELGERLPPCIVVSPKLEPYPFPHLAGVGVALKLAHGLIAEPGGPPRQELPLRLRPYCDVAAVGSVADVVPLVDENRALVAMGVGKLRSGPRPGLAALLEVCGTEPDGVRSETIAFRLAPRLNAAGRLADPALAMELLCAPDRGAALPLARQLDELNATRQRLERTILDDALRMLPPTPPPAVVLHSPEWHEGVIGIVASRIAEEVGRPAVLICSGADLAKGSGRSVPGFDLAAAVGACAAPLIAFGGHPAACGLRLPRERIPEFADLLTRYAATSLPATGSRPVRADAVVAGQDLTLDLAAELETLAPHGEGNPRVTLLLAGAALETPRRTRDKRHLQCRVRCDGACASAVHFNYDEDELPAADERFDVLLELGRNSFNGSENAQVRLRRLFRREPADDLCDTPCDASCPERLSGMEFWRTITAAAEADRIPEREADALEALRARGGLVDARGEPVIPLLSSLLADGQRVLVLVADVGRRRPFLSRDLPPAILGRGGLYLNRACAHRRLSLALAERASAVVASHATAAAMPQLVAAFDQVVFLDPPFDEASLRAVAAACSHRLTFGWGEPEVHFSHRVVANAYDLDAMLRRLWRALPSASDDTVTAVEERVFTAGPFLAKVPVLVAAWRTLCETGLVSETGGKKER
;
A
#
# COMPACT_ATOMS: atom_id res chain seq x y z
N MET A 1 -17.12 -7.11 -53.86
CA MET A 1 -17.18 -5.95 -52.94
C MET A 1 -16.96 -4.69 -53.76
N GLY A 2 -17.73 -3.63 -53.52
CA GLY A 2 -17.64 -2.34 -54.25
C GLY A 2 -16.78 -1.28 -53.56
N ALA A 3 -15.93 -1.66 -52.62
CA ALA A 3 -14.98 -0.76 -51.96
C ALA A 3 -13.65 -0.73 -52.75
N ALA A 4 -13.03 0.44 -52.85
CA ALA A 4 -11.71 0.64 -53.46
C ALA A 4 -10.58 0.76 -52.41
N LEU A 5 -10.93 1.07 -51.16
CA LEU A 5 -10.01 1.28 -50.05
C LEU A 5 -10.45 0.45 -48.84
N LEU A 6 -9.50 -0.25 -48.22
CA LEU A 6 -9.64 -0.97 -46.96
C LEU A 6 -8.81 -0.26 -45.89
N VAL A 7 -9.47 0.21 -44.83
CA VAL A 7 -8.80 0.74 -43.64
C VAL A 7 -9.07 -0.22 -42.49
N THR A 8 -8.01 -0.84 -41.95
CA THR A 8 -8.13 -1.66 -40.74
C THR A 8 -8.03 -0.77 -39.51
N VAL A 9 -8.71 -1.16 -38.43
CA VAL A 9 -8.63 -0.49 -37.13
C VAL A 9 -8.39 -1.57 -36.10
N ASP A 10 -7.37 -1.36 -35.26
CA ASP A 10 -7.03 -2.26 -34.15
C ASP A 10 -6.55 -3.66 -34.59
N CYS A 11 -6.13 -3.80 -35.85
CA CYS A 11 -5.61 -5.05 -36.40
C CYS A 11 -4.84 -4.81 -37.70
N GLY A 12 -4.15 -5.84 -38.19
CA GLY A 12 -3.52 -5.87 -39.51
C GLY A 12 -2.00 -5.78 -39.50
N VAL A 13 -1.33 -5.35 -38.42
CA VAL A 13 0.13 -5.11 -38.44
C VAL A 13 0.97 -6.37 -38.59
N LYS A 14 0.38 -7.55 -38.35
CA LYS A 14 1.02 -8.86 -38.55
C LYS A 14 0.41 -9.66 -39.70
N ASP A 15 -0.62 -9.14 -40.38
CA ASP A 15 -1.42 -9.87 -41.35
C ASP A 15 -0.92 -9.69 -42.80
N GLU A 16 0.39 -9.89 -43.01
CA GLU A 16 1.05 -9.64 -44.30
C GLU A 16 0.34 -10.37 -45.46
N GLU A 17 0.01 -11.65 -45.30
CA GLU A 17 -0.65 -12.45 -46.34
C GLU A 17 -2.06 -11.93 -46.68
N ALA A 18 -2.83 -11.51 -45.66
CA ALA A 18 -4.18 -10.99 -45.85
C ALA A 18 -4.14 -9.63 -46.58
N VAL A 19 -3.18 -8.77 -46.23
CA VAL A 19 -2.96 -7.48 -46.90
C VAL A 19 -2.54 -7.68 -48.35
N GLN A 20 -1.61 -8.60 -48.63
CA GLN A 20 -1.23 -8.94 -50.00
C GLN A 20 -2.41 -9.48 -50.81
N ARG A 21 -3.25 -10.32 -50.19
CA ARG A 21 -4.47 -10.81 -50.84
C ARG A 21 -5.42 -9.68 -51.18
N ALA A 22 -5.66 -8.74 -50.26
CA ALA A 22 -6.49 -7.56 -50.52
C ALA A 22 -5.94 -6.71 -51.67
N ALA A 23 -4.62 -6.45 -51.68
CA ALA A 23 -3.96 -5.74 -52.77
C ALA A 23 -4.11 -6.47 -54.12
N SER A 24 -3.97 -7.81 -54.15
CA SER A 24 -4.17 -8.62 -55.37
C SER A 24 -5.61 -8.57 -55.91
N LEU A 25 -6.58 -8.22 -55.06
CA LEU A 25 -7.98 -8.01 -55.43
C LEU A 25 -8.27 -6.57 -55.88
N GLY A 26 -7.25 -5.71 -55.97
CA GLY A 26 -7.35 -4.32 -56.40
C GLY A 26 -7.79 -3.33 -55.32
N LEU A 27 -7.61 -3.69 -54.03
CA LEU A 27 -7.89 -2.79 -52.90
C LEU A 27 -6.63 -2.02 -52.51
N ASP A 28 -6.76 -0.71 -52.35
CA ASP A 28 -5.78 0.05 -51.57
C ASP A 28 -5.96 -0.31 -50.09
N VAL A 29 -4.86 -0.52 -49.36
CA VAL A 29 -4.90 -0.93 -47.95
C VAL A 29 -4.17 0.07 -47.08
N ILE A 30 -4.81 0.47 -45.99
CA ILE A 30 -4.21 1.22 -44.88
C ILE A 30 -4.43 0.42 -43.60
N VAL A 31 -3.34 0.09 -42.93
CA VAL A 31 -3.39 -0.59 -41.63
C VAL A 31 -3.29 0.46 -40.52
N THR A 32 -4.25 0.49 -39.59
CA THR A 32 -4.15 1.29 -38.36
C THR A 32 -4.20 0.37 -37.15
N ASP A 33 -3.09 0.30 -36.42
CA ASP A 33 -2.90 -0.72 -35.39
C ASP A 33 -1.87 -0.28 -34.34
N HIS A 34 -2.01 -0.79 -33.12
CA HIS A 34 -1.17 -0.47 -31.97
C HIS A 34 -0.47 -1.70 -31.35
N HIS A 35 -0.76 -2.90 -31.85
CA HIS A 35 -0.10 -4.13 -31.42
C HIS A 35 1.42 -4.11 -31.68
N GLU A 36 2.16 -5.02 -31.04
CA GLU A 36 3.60 -5.18 -31.32
C GLU A 36 3.87 -5.38 -32.80
N LEU A 37 4.88 -4.68 -33.32
CA LEU A 37 5.27 -4.80 -34.72
C LEU A 37 5.84 -6.20 -34.98
N GLY A 38 5.55 -6.76 -36.15
CA GLY A 38 6.21 -7.98 -36.62
C GLY A 38 7.64 -7.71 -37.11
N GLU A 39 8.41 -8.77 -37.37
CA GLU A 39 9.72 -8.64 -38.03
C GLU A 39 9.63 -7.95 -39.39
N ARG A 40 8.49 -8.14 -40.07
CA ARG A 40 8.14 -7.49 -41.34
C ARG A 40 6.80 -6.81 -41.20
N LEU A 41 6.69 -5.61 -41.78
CA LEU A 41 5.43 -4.90 -41.90
C LEU A 41 4.70 -5.34 -43.18
N PRO A 42 3.36 -5.36 -43.18
CA PRO A 42 2.58 -5.61 -44.38
C PRO A 42 2.91 -4.57 -45.47
N PRO A 43 2.89 -4.95 -46.76
CA PRO A 43 3.27 -4.09 -47.88
C PRO A 43 2.16 -3.07 -48.21
N CYS A 44 1.86 -2.18 -47.27
CA CYS A 44 0.84 -1.15 -47.36
C CYS A 44 1.20 0.05 -46.47
N ILE A 45 0.36 1.09 -46.43
CA ILE A 45 0.55 2.18 -45.47
C ILE A 45 0.18 1.67 -44.08
N VAL A 46 1.12 1.76 -43.14
CA VAL A 46 0.91 1.39 -41.73
C VAL A 46 0.93 2.65 -40.87
N VAL A 47 -0.12 2.86 -40.09
CA VAL A 47 -0.24 3.91 -39.08
C VAL A 47 -0.21 3.23 -37.72
N SER A 48 0.91 3.38 -37.01
CA SER A 48 1.10 2.78 -35.69
C SER A 48 1.90 3.70 -34.78
N PRO A 49 1.55 3.81 -33.49
CA PRO A 49 2.30 4.61 -32.52
C PRO A 49 3.68 4.01 -32.21
N LYS A 50 3.94 2.76 -32.62
CA LYS A 50 5.22 2.07 -32.43
C LYS A 50 6.23 2.32 -33.56
N LEU A 51 5.84 3.07 -34.59
CA LEU A 51 6.75 3.51 -35.63
C LEU A 51 7.46 4.80 -35.18
N GLU A 52 8.79 4.77 -35.22
CA GLU A 52 9.60 5.97 -34.97
C GLU A 52 9.40 7.02 -36.08
N PRO A 53 9.44 8.33 -35.77
CA PRO A 53 9.82 8.96 -34.50
C PRO A 53 8.64 9.34 -33.59
N TYR A 54 7.52 8.59 -33.57
CA TYR A 54 6.37 8.94 -32.72
C TYR A 54 6.71 8.82 -31.21
N PRO A 55 6.45 9.84 -30.38
CA PRO A 55 6.96 9.87 -29.00
C PRO A 55 6.16 9.03 -28.00
N PHE A 56 4.92 8.63 -28.34
CA PHE A 56 4.03 7.95 -27.40
C PHE A 56 3.52 6.60 -27.95
N PRO A 57 4.17 5.47 -27.63
CA PRO A 57 3.89 4.18 -28.27
C PRO A 57 2.62 3.47 -27.76
N HIS A 58 1.91 4.06 -26.79
CA HIS A 58 0.89 3.37 -25.99
C HIS A 58 -0.57 3.70 -26.37
N LEU A 59 -0.83 4.39 -27.49
CA LEU A 59 -2.21 4.61 -27.93
C LEU A 59 -2.95 3.27 -28.13
N ALA A 60 -4.21 3.21 -27.72
CA ALA A 60 -5.11 2.12 -28.12
C ALA A 60 -5.51 2.28 -29.60
N GLY A 61 -6.04 1.24 -30.25
CA GLY A 61 -6.52 1.32 -31.64
C GLY A 61 -7.51 2.47 -31.89
N VAL A 62 -8.40 2.75 -30.94
CA VAL A 62 -9.32 3.92 -31.01
C VAL A 62 -8.58 5.27 -30.96
N GLY A 63 -7.46 5.34 -30.26
CA GLY A 63 -6.58 6.51 -30.22
C GLY A 63 -5.87 6.71 -31.55
N VAL A 64 -5.39 5.62 -32.16
CA VAL A 64 -4.78 5.64 -33.50
C VAL A 64 -5.81 6.10 -34.55
N ALA A 65 -7.04 5.58 -34.51
CA ALA A 65 -8.12 6.00 -35.40
C ALA A 65 -8.47 7.49 -35.23
N LEU A 66 -8.52 7.99 -33.99
CA LEU A 66 -8.73 9.41 -33.71
C LEU A 66 -7.57 10.28 -34.23
N LYS A 67 -6.33 9.82 -34.12
CA LYS A 67 -5.13 10.51 -34.65
C LYS A 67 -5.08 10.50 -36.16
N LEU A 68 -5.51 9.41 -36.82
CA LEU A 68 -5.69 9.40 -38.26
C LEU A 68 -6.73 10.46 -38.69
N ALA A 69 -7.89 10.51 -38.03
CA ALA A 69 -8.89 11.54 -38.29
C ALA A 69 -8.35 12.96 -38.03
N HIS A 70 -7.50 13.13 -37.01
CA HIS A 70 -6.81 14.39 -36.75
C HIS A 70 -5.88 14.77 -37.91
N GLY A 71 -5.07 13.83 -38.40
CA GLY A 71 -4.20 14.04 -39.57
C GLY A 71 -4.98 14.42 -40.83
N LEU A 72 -6.15 13.82 -41.06
CA LEU A 72 -7.01 14.12 -42.22
C LEU A 72 -7.69 15.49 -42.16
N ILE A 73 -7.89 16.05 -40.96
CA ILE A 73 -8.47 17.39 -40.78
C ILE A 73 -7.39 18.48 -40.78
N ALA A 74 -6.14 18.11 -40.49
CA ALA A 74 -5.01 19.02 -40.58
C ALA A 74 -4.74 19.43 -42.04
N GLU A 75 -4.29 20.67 -42.24
CA GLU A 75 -3.89 21.13 -43.57
C GLU A 75 -2.64 20.37 -44.03
N PRO A 76 -2.63 19.78 -45.23
CA PRO A 76 -1.44 19.12 -45.77
C PRO A 76 -0.24 20.08 -45.77
N GLY A 77 0.84 19.69 -45.11
CA GLY A 77 2.06 20.52 -44.99
C GLY A 77 1.99 21.64 -43.95
N GLY A 78 0.88 21.77 -43.21
CA GLY A 78 0.78 22.68 -42.06
C GLY A 78 1.60 22.21 -40.86
N PRO A 79 1.90 23.11 -39.89
CA PRO A 79 2.61 22.72 -38.68
C PRO A 79 1.80 21.68 -37.88
N PRO A 80 2.46 20.74 -37.18
CA PRO A 80 1.78 19.76 -36.36
C PRO A 80 0.91 20.46 -35.30
N ARG A 81 -0.39 20.15 -35.31
CA ARG A 81 -1.34 20.67 -34.32
C ARG A 81 -1.27 19.82 -33.06
N GLN A 82 -0.90 20.44 -31.95
CA GLN A 82 -0.91 19.76 -30.64
C GLN A 82 -2.33 19.61 -30.08
N GLU A 83 -3.18 20.62 -30.26
CA GLU A 83 -4.54 20.60 -29.75
C GLU A 83 -5.47 19.70 -30.57
N LEU A 84 -6.34 18.95 -29.89
CA LEU A 84 -7.37 18.16 -30.55
C LEU A 84 -8.46 19.10 -31.14
N PRO A 85 -8.70 19.06 -32.47
CA PRO A 85 -9.67 19.92 -33.12
C PRO A 85 -11.07 19.79 -32.52
N LEU A 86 -11.82 20.89 -32.44
CA LEU A 86 -13.18 20.91 -31.89
C LEU A 86 -14.11 19.90 -32.59
N ARG A 87 -13.94 19.67 -33.89
CA ARG A 87 -14.71 18.68 -34.67
C ARG A 87 -14.48 17.23 -34.23
N LEU A 88 -13.36 16.94 -33.57
CA LEU A 88 -13.03 15.60 -33.09
C LEU A 88 -13.38 15.36 -31.62
N ARG A 89 -13.57 16.42 -30.82
CA ARG A 89 -13.97 16.29 -29.41
C ARG A 89 -15.24 15.46 -29.16
N PRO A 90 -16.28 15.46 -30.04
CA PRO A 90 -17.42 14.58 -29.88
C PRO A 90 -17.10 13.09 -29.88
N TYR A 91 -15.95 12.68 -30.43
CA TYR A 91 -15.53 11.27 -30.48
C TYR A 91 -14.71 10.82 -29.26
N CYS A 92 -14.34 11.74 -28.36
CA CYS A 92 -13.56 11.42 -27.17
C CYS A 92 -14.26 10.45 -26.22
N ASP A 93 -15.60 10.39 -26.23
CA ASP A 93 -16.35 9.43 -25.41
C ASP A 93 -16.06 7.97 -25.83
N VAL A 94 -16.08 7.66 -27.12
CA VAL A 94 -15.68 6.33 -27.64
C VAL A 94 -14.18 6.11 -27.55
N ALA A 95 -13.37 7.13 -27.79
CA ALA A 95 -11.92 7.01 -27.62
C ALA A 95 -11.57 6.65 -26.16
N ALA A 96 -12.25 7.24 -25.18
CA ALA A 96 -12.07 6.89 -23.78
C ALA A 96 -12.59 5.49 -23.45
N VAL A 97 -13.76 5.11 -23.97
CA VAL A 97 -14.30 3.75 -23.77
C VAL A 97 -13.35 2.70 -24.32
N GLY A 98 -12.87 2.85 -25.55
CA GLY A 98 -11.93 1.91 -26.16
C GLY A 98 -10.58 1.88 -25.45
N SER A 99 -10.00 3.04 -25.12
CA SER A 99 -8.70 3.08 -24.43
C SER A 99 -8.75 2.42 -23.06
N VAL A 100 -9.80 2.65 -22.28
CA VAL A 100 -9.96 2.00 -20.97
C VAL A 100 -10.30 0.52 -21.11
N ALA A 101 -11.09 0.13 -22.13
CA ALA A 101 -11.43 -1.27 -22.40
C ALA A 101 -10.21 -2.11 -22.82
N ASP A 102 -9.26 -1.48 -23.49
CA ASP A 102 -8.02 -2.06 -23.99
C ASP A 102 -6.89 -2.05 -22.94
N VAL A 103 -7.15 -1.49 -21.76
CA VAL A 103 -6.23 -1.50 -20.60
C VAL A 103 -4.86 -0.89 -20.97
N VAL A 104 -4.84 0.11 -21.86
CA VAL A 104 -3.61 0.84 -22.17
C VAL A 104 -3.23 1.79 -21.03
N PRO A 105 -1.92 2.09 -20.84
CA PRO A 105 -1.48 3.05 -19.83
C PRO A 105 -2.18 4.41 -19.95
N LEU A 106 -2.82 4.87 -18.87
CA LEU A 106 -3.50 6.15 -18.74
C LEU A 106 -2.55 7.27 -18.31
N VAL A 107 -1.47 7.41 -19.09
CA VAL A 107 -0.47 8.47 -18.97
C VAL A 107 -0.46 9.30 -20.27
N ASP A 108 0.13 10.49 -20.20
CA ASP A 108 0.34 11.39 -21.36
C ASP A 108 -0.90 11.53 -22.28
N GLU A 109 -0.80 11.16 -23.57
CA GLU A 109 -1.89 11.34 -24.52
C GLU A 109 -3.15 10.55 -24.17
N ASN A 110 -3.01 9.30 -23.72
CA ASN A 110 -4.15 8.48 -23.30
C ASN A 110 -4.84 9.12 -22.09
N ARG A 111 -4.08 9.67 -21.14
CA ARG A 111 -4.64 10.40 -19.98
C ARG A 111 -5.49 11.58 -20.45
N ALA A 112 -4.98 12.38 -21.37
CA ALA A 112 -5.71 13.54 -21.91
C ALA A 112 -6.98 13.13 -22.66
N LEU A 113 -6.89 12.12 -23.53
CA LEU A 113 -8.03 11.61 -24.31
C LEU A 113 -9.12 11.01 -23.39
N VAL A 114 -8.72 10.20 -22.41
CA VAL A 114 -9.66 9.61 -21.44
C VAL A 114 -10.27 10.69 -20.55
N ALA A 115 -9.52 11.68 -20.09
CA ALA A 115 -10.06 12.79 -19.29
C ALA A 115 -11.14 13.58 -20.07
N MET A 116 -10.87 13.93 -21.33
CA MET A 116 -11.85 14.58 -22.20
C MET A 116 -13.07 13.69 -22.44
N GLY A 117 -12.87 12.39 -22.68
CA GLY A 117 -13.97 11.46 -22.91
C GLY A 117 -14.83 11.20 -21.68
N VAL A 118 -14.24 11.11 -20.49
CA VAL A 118 -14.99 11.06 -19.22
C VAL A 118 -15.81 12.34 -19.06
N GLY A 119 -15.23 13.53 -19.28
CA GLY A 119 -15.98 14.79 -19.25
C GLY A 119 -17.15 14.80 -20.25
N LYS A 120 -16.96 14.23 -21.44
CA LYS A 120 -18.01 14.07 -22.46
C LYS A 120 -19.12 13.11 -22.00
N LEU A 121 -18.76 11.99 -21.38
CA LEU A 121 -19.72 11.03 -20.82
C LEU A 121 -20.57 11.64 -19.69
N ARG A 122 -20.02 12.58 -18.91
CA ARG A 122 -20.75 13.29 -17.85
C ARG A 122 -21.71 14.36 -18.40
N SER A 123 -21.28 15.10 -19.42
CA SER A 123 -22.00 16.31 -19.87
C SER A 123 -22.96 16.07 -21.02
N GLY A 124 -22.68 15.11 -21.90
CA GLY A 124 -23.48 14.88 -23.10
C GLY A 124 -22.89 13.77 -23.97
N PRO A 125 -22.97 12.50 -23.52
CA PRO A 125 -22.53 11.35 -24.29
C PRO A 125 -23.35 11.19 -25.56
N ARG A 126 -22.80 10.49 -26.56
CA ARG A 126 -23.60 10.04 -27.72
C ARG A 126 -24.75 9.12 -27.29
N PRO A 127 -25.83 9.00 -28.09
CA PRO A 127 -27.04 8.28 -27.70
C PRO A 127 -26.79 6.84 -27.22
N GLY A 128 -25.93 6.10 -27.92
CA GLY A 128 -25.54 4.73 -27.54
C GLY A 128 -24.93 4.62 -26.14
N LEU A 129 -23.97 5.48 -25.82
CA LEU A 129 -23.29 5.48 -24.51
C LEU A 129 -24.21 6.04 -23.41
N ALA A 130 -25.06 7.02 -23.73
CA ALA A 130 -26.08 7.53 -22.83
C ALA A 130 -27.06 6.40 -22.42
N ALA A 131 -27.54 5.63 -23.40
CA ALA A 131 -28.41 4.49 -23.16
C ALA A 131 -27.73 3.39 -22.33
N LEU A 132 -26.43 3.13 -22.56
CA LEU A 132 -25.68 2.21 -21.70
C LEU A 132 -25.55 2.70 -20.26
N LEU A 133 -25.26 3.99 -20.05
CA LEU A 133 -25.21 4.57 -18.70
C LEU A 133 -26.57 4.46 -17.99
N GLU A 134 -27.67 4.68 -18.73
CA GLU A 134 -29.04 4.52 -18.24
C GLU A 134 -29.31 3.10 -17.76
N VAL A 135 -29.05 2.07 -18.59
CA VAL A 135 -29.26 0.66 -18.18
C VAL A 135 -28.30 0.23 -17.06
N CYS A 136 -27.12 0.85 -16.96
CA CYS A 136 -26.20 0.63 -15.84
C CYS A 136 -26.66 1.27 -14.53
N GLY A 137 -27.70 2.12 -14.53
CA GLY A 137 -28.09 2.92 -13.38
C GLY A 137 -26.96 3.83 -12.90
N THR A 138 -26.20 4.42 -13.82
CA THR A 138 -25.07 5.29 -13.48
C THR A 138 -25.44 6.73 -13.75
N GLU A 139 -25.47 7.54 -12.70
CA GLU A 139 -25.66 8.97 -12.82
C GLU A 139 -24.47 9.64 -13.54
N PRO A 140 -24.70 10.69 -14.35
CA PRO A 140 -23.64 11.34 -15.11
C PRO A 140 -22.46 11.80 -14.24
N ASP A 141 -22.71 12.45 -13.11
CA ASP A 141 -21.65 12.94 -12.21
C ASP A 141 -20.79 11.82 -11.60
N GLY A 142 -21.33 10.60 -11.54
CA GLY A 142 -20.66 9.41 -11.03
C GLY A 142 -19.76 8.71 -12.04
N VAL A 143 -19.71 9.14 -13.31
CA VAL A 143 -18.90 8.47 -14.34
C VAL A 143 -17.41 8.68 -14.07
N ARG A 144 -16.66 7.59 -13.96
CA ARG A 144 -15.19 7.56 -13.83
C ARG A 144 -14.60 6.53 -14.81
N SER A 145 -13.28 6.44 -14.90
CA SER A 145 -12.62 5.38 -15.69
C SER A 145 -13.02 3.97 -15.20
N GLU A 146 -13.26 3.78 -13.90
CA GLU A 146 -13.77 2.52 -13.35
C GLU A 146 -15.20 2.21 -13.84
N THR A 147 -16.04 3.22 -14.03
CA THR A 147 -17.37 3.05 -14.65
C THR A 147 -17.23 2.50 -16.06
N ILE A 148 -16.27 3.02 -16.82
CA ILE A 148 -15.98 2.52 -18.17
C ILE A 148 -15.49 1.07 -18.10
N ALA A 149 -14.45 0.80 -17.31
CA ALA A 149 -13.80 -0.50 -17.21
C ALA A 149 -14.72 -1.62 -16.70
N PHE A 150 -15.58 -1.32 -15.72
CA PHE A 150 -16.37 -2.34 -15.01
C PHE A 150 -17.87 -2.31 -15.33
N ARG A 151 -18.38 -1.29 -16.02
CA ARG A 151 -19.81 -1.22 -16.41
C ARG A 151 -20.02 -1.14 -17.92
N LEU A 152 -19.38 -0.20 -18.60
CA LEU A 152 -19.62 0.03 -20.04
C LEU A 152 -18.91 -1.00 -20.93
N ALA A 153 -17.58 -1.11 -20.82
CA ALA A 153 -16.78 -2.02 -21.63
C ALA A 153 -17.24 -3.49 -21.51
N PRO A 154 -17.58 -4.02 -20.30
CA PRO A 154 -18.12 -5.37 -20.14
C PRO A 154 -19.39 -5.66 -20.95
N ARG A 155 -20.26 -4.65 -21.15
CA ARG A 155 -21.50 -4.78 -21.93
C ARG A 155 -21.24 -4.79 -23.42
N LEU A 156 -20.39 -3.87 -23.89
CA LEU A 156 -19.96 -3.85 -25.29
C LEU A 156 -19.26 -5.17 -25.67
N ASN A 157 -18.35 -5.63 -24.81
CA ASN A 157 -17.60 -6.87 -25.04
C ASN A 157 -18.44 -8.14 -24.89
N ALA A 158 -19.62 -8.08 -24.26
CA ALA A 158 -20.49 -9.24 -24.13
C ALA A 158 -21.05 -9.68 -25.48
N ALA A 159 -21.28 -8.75 -26.41
CA ALA A 159 -21.72 -9.05 -27.78
C ALA A 159 -20.72 -9.98 -28.47
N GLY A 160 -19.45 -9.61 -28.57
CA GLY A 160 -18.45 -10.44 -29.26
C GLY A 160 -18.12 -11.77 -28.58
N ARG A 161 -18.59 -12.00 -27.34
CA ARG A 161 -18.38 -13.26 -26.61
C ARG A 161 -19.53 -14.23 -26.75
N LEU A 162 -20.76 -13.73 -26.85
CA LEU A 162 -21.98 -14.54 -26.76
C LEU A 162 -22.93 -14.39 -27.96
N ALA A 163 -22.73 -13.38 -28.80
CA ALA A 163 -23.65 -13.01 -29.88
C ALA A 163 -22.87 -12.37 -31.04
N ASP A 164 -23.58 -11.60 -31.87
CA ASP A 164 -23.00 -10.83 -32.97
C ASP A 164 -22.32 -9.55 -32.45
N PRO A 165 -21.00 -9.34 -32.68
CA PRO A 165 -20.32 -8.09 -32.36
C PRO A 165 -20.94 -6.84 -32.98
N ALA A 166 -21.65 -6.97 -34.11
CA ALA A 166 -22.28 -5.85 -34.81
C ALA A 166 -23.24 -5.05 -33.91
N LEU A 167 -23.86 -5.71 -32.93
CA LEU A 167 -24.76 -5.09 -31.97
C LEU A 167 -24.11 -3.93 -31.18
N ALA A 168 -22.83 -4.09 -30.81
CA ALA A 168 -22.09 -3.03 -30.12
C ALA A 168 -21.82 -1.84 -31.03
N MET A 169 -21.53 -2.10 -32.31
CA MET A 169 -21.31 -1.05 -33.32
C MET A 169 -22.60 -0.30 -33.65
N GLU A 170 -23.71 -1.02 -33.83
CA GLU A 170 -25.04 -0.44 -34.05
C GLU A 170 -25.45 0.48 -32.91
N LEU A 171 -25.20 0.07 -31.66
CA LEU A 171 -25.45 0.91 -30.49
C LEU A 171 -24.62 2.20 -30.56
N LEU A 172 -23.31 2.10 -30.80
CA LEU A 172 -22.40 3.26 -30.82
C LEU A 172 -22.71 4.25 -31.96
N CYS A 173 -23.37 3.76 -33.01
CA CYS A 173 -23.82 4.53 -34.18
C CYS A 173 -25.30 4.96 -34.10
N ALA A 174 -26.03 4.60 -33.05
CA ALA A 174 -27.45 4.91 -32.93
C ALA A 174 -27.71 6.44 -32.96
N PRO A 175 -28.68 6.92 -33.76
CA PRO A 175 -28.89 8.35 -33.99
C PRO A 175 -29.56 9.06 -32.80
N ASP A 176 -30.32 8.33 -31.99
CA ASP A 176 -31.09 8.86 -30.87
C ASP A 176 -31.32 7.80 -29.78
N ARG A 177 -31.95 8.24 -28.68
CA ARG A 177 -32.27 7.37 -27.54
C ARG A 177 -33.24 6.24 -27.91
N GLY A 178 -34.19 6.50 -28.81
CA GLY A 178 -35.20 5.51 -29.21
C GLY A 178 -34.58 4.31 -29.92
N ALA A 179 -33.60 4.55 -30.79
CA ALA A 179 -32.79 3.52 -31.43
C ALA A 179 -31.78 2.87 -30.48
N ALA A 180 -31.15 3.66 -29.59
CA ALA A 180 -30.08 3.18 -28.71
C ALA A 180 -30.56 2.30 -27.55
N LEU A 181 -31.68 2.65 -26.90
CA LEU A 181 -32.11 1.99 -25.65
C LEU A 181 -32.41 0.49 -25.81
N PRO A 182 -33.09 0.01 -26.87
CA PRO A 182 -33.28 -1.43 -27.10
C PRO A 182 -31.95 -2.18 -27.23
N LEU A 183 -31.00 -1.64 -27.99
CA LEU A 183 -29.66 -2.22 -28.18
C LEU A 183 -28.90 -2.28 -26.85
N ALA A 184 -28.97 -1.21 -26.05
CA ALA A 184 -28.34 -1.15 -24.74
C ALA A 184 -28.91 -2.20 -23.77
N ARG A 185 -30.23 -2.43 -23.76
CA ARG A 185 -30.87 -3.49 -22.97
C ARG A 185 -30.44 -4.87 -23.41
N GLN A 186 -30.35 -5.11 -24.72
CA GLN A 186 -29.88 -6.39 -25.25
C GLN A 186 -28.42 -6.67 -24.84
N LEU A 187 -27.54 -5.67 -24.91
CA LEU A 187 -26.16 -5.79 -24.42
C LEU A 187 -26.08 -6.02 -22.90
N ASP A 188 -26.98 -5.41 -22.13
CA ASP A 188 -27.09 -5.64 -20.69
C ASP A 188 -27.50 -7.10 -20.37
N GLU A 189 -28.49 -7.64 -21.08
CA GLU A 189 -28.93 -9.04 -20.98
C GLU A 189 -27.83 -10.02 -21.36
N LEU A 190 -27.09 -9.74 -22.45
CA LEU A 190 -25.93 -10.53 -22.86
C LEU A 190 -24.85 -10.51 -21.77
N ASN A 191 -24.56 -9.34 -21.20
CA ASN A 191 -23.60 -9.23 -20.12
C ASN A 191 -24.04 -10.00 -18.86
N ALA A 192 -25.32 -9.92 -18.49
CA ALA A 192 -25.87 -10.69 -17.37
C ALA A 192 -25.77 -12.21 -17.62
N THR A 193 -26.04 -12.65 -18.85
CA THR A 193 -25.87 -14.06 -19.27
C THR A 193 -24.41 -14.48 -19.19
N ARG A 194 -23.49 -13.66 -19.67
CA ARG A 194 -22.04 -13.89 -19.58
C ARG A 194 -21.59 -14.04 -18.13
N GLN A 195 -22.04 -13.16 -17.24
CA GLN A 195 -21.69 -13.22 -15.82
C GLN A 195 -22.22 -14.50 -15.13
N ARG A 196 -23.41 -14.99 -15.52
CA ARG A 196 -23.93 -16.27 -15.02
C ARG A 196 -23.06 -17.44 -15.47
N LEU A 197 -22.75 -17.52 -16.77
CA LEU A 197 -21.87 -18.55 -17.32
C LEU A 197 -20.49 -18.51 -16.67
N GLU A 198 -19.92 -17.32 -16.51
CA GLU A 198 -18.62 -17.12 -15.86
C GLU A 198 -18.60 -17.67 -14.43
N ARG A 199 -19.66 -17.43 -13.65
CA ARG A 199 -19.79 -17.98 -12.29
C ARG A 199 -19.90 -19.50 -12.31
N THR A 200 -20.77 -20.06 -13.15
CA THR A 200 -20.94 -21.51 -13.28
C THR A 200 -19.63 -22.20 -13.65
N ILE A 201 -18.89 -21.66 -14.63
CA ILE A 201 -17.61 -22.22 -15.08
C ILE A 201 -16.54 -22.06 -13.98
N LEU A 202 -16.52 -20.94 -13.25
CA LEU A 202 -15.58 -20.75 -12.14
C LEU A 202 -15.84 -21.75 -11.01
N ASP A 203 -17.10 -21.91 -10.58
CA ASP A 203 -17.47 -22.86 -9.52
C ASP A 203 -17.17 -24.31 -9.92
N ASP A 204 -17.30 -24.63 -11.21
CA ASP A 204 -16.92 -25.94 -11.76
C ASP A 204 -15.40 -26.14 -11.80
N ALA A 205 -14.67 -25.15 -12.31
CA ALA A 205 -13.21 -25.17 -12.36
C ALA A 205 -12.59 -25.28 -10.95
N LEU A 206 -13.10 -24.54 -9.97
CA LEU A 206 -12.64 -24.62 -8.57
C LEU A 206 -12.88 -26.02 -7.96
N ARG A 207 -13.98 -26.69 -8.29
CA ARG A 207 -14.25 -28.07 -7.85
C ARG A 207 -13.31 -29.10 -8.51
N MET A 208 -12.79 -28.81 -9.71
CA MET A 208 -11.83 -29.66 -10.39
C MET A 208 -10.39 -29.49 -9.88
N LEU A 209 -10.10 -28.42 -9.11
CA LEU A 209 -8.76 -28.19 -8.59
C LEU A 209 -8.41 -29.18 -7.48
N PRO A 210 -7.20 -29.77 -7.52
CA PRO A 210 -6.69 -30.53 -6.38
C PRO A 210 -6.35 -29.60 -5.20
N PRO A 211 -6.28 -30.12 -3.95
CA PRO A 211 -5.93 -29.32 -2.77
C PRO A 211 -4.58 -28.58 -2.89
N THR A 212 -3.64 -29.17 -3.64
CA THR A 212 -2.38 -28.53 -4.00
C THR A 212 -2.35 -28.35 -5.51
N PRO A 213 -2.54 -27.12 -6.02
CA PRO A 213 -2.51 -26.85 -7.45
C PRO A 213 -1.18 -27.26 -8.10
N PRO A 214 -1.21 -27.88 -9.29
CA PRO A 214 0.01 -28.19 -10.05
C PRO A 214 0.73 -26.92 -10.52
N PRO A 215 2.01 -27.00 -10.94
CA PRO A 215 2.75 -25.86 -11.49
C PRO A 215 2.06 -25.13 -12.65
N ALA A 216 1.27 -25.83 -13.48
CA ALA A 216 0.33 -25.23 -14.42
C ALA A 216 -1.01 -25.94 -14.32
N VAL A 217 -2.09 -25.17 -14.32
CA VAL A 217 -3.46 -25.69 -14.23
C VAL A 217 -4.02 -25.86 -15.64
N VAL A 218 -4.41 -27.08 -16.01
CA VAL A 218 -5.13 -27.34 -17.26
C VAL A 218 -6.44 -28.04 -16.92
N LEU A 219 -7.56 -27.38 -17.18
CA LEU A 219 -8.89 -27.90 -16.88
C LEU A 219 -9.75 -27.88 -18.15
N HIS A 220 -10.67 -28.83 -18.27
CA HIS A 220 -11.55 -28.91 -19.43
C HIS A 220 -12.94 -29.42 -19.08
N SER A 221 -13.95 -28.94 -19.80
CA SER A 221 -15.32 -29.45 -19.73
C SER A 221 -16.06 -29.24 -21.05
N PRO A 222 -16.93 -30.19 -21.47
CA PRO A 222 -17.79 -30.01 -22.64
C PRO A 222 -18.90 -28.98 -22.42
N GLU A 223 -19.21 -28.63 -21.17
CA GLU A 223 -20.31 -27.71 -20.82
C GLU A 223 -19.87 -26.24 -20.81
N TRP A 224 -18.56 -25.97 -20.92
CA TRP A 224 -18.03 -24.61 -20.86
C TRP A 224 -18.21 -23.86 -22.16
N HIS A 225 -18.51 -22.57 -22.06
CA HIS A 225 -18.69 -21.69 -23.21
C HIS A 225 -17.35 -21.07 -23.66
N GLU A 226 -16.99 -21.24 -24.94
CA GLU A 226 -15.71 -20.78 -25.50
C GLU A 226 -15.45 -19.27 -25.35
N GLY A 227 -16.50 -18.43 -25.44
CA GLY A 227 -16.39 -16.98 -25.24
C GLY A 227 -16.10 -16.53 -23.79
N VAL A 228 -16.19 -17.46 -22.81
CA VAL A 228 -16.12 -17.16 -21.38
C VAL A 228 -14.90 -17.79 -20.69
N ILE A 229 -14.42 -18.94 -21.16
CA ILE A 229 -13.29 -19.67 -20.56
C ILE A 229 -12.03 -18.81 -20.34
N GLY A 230 -11.77 -17.82 -21.19
CA GLY A 230 -10.62 -16.93 -21.02
C GLY A 230 -10.71 -15.97 -19.83
N ILE A 231 -11.93 -15.54 -19.46
CA ILE A 231 -12.15 -14.73 -18.26
C ILE A 231 -11.91 -15.59 -17.02
N VAL A 232 -12.47 -16.80 -17.01
CA VAL A 232 -12.31 -17.72 -15.88
C VAL A 232 -10.86 -18.18 -15.73
N ALA A 233 -10.14 -18.42 -16.84
CA ALA A 233 -8.71 -18.72 -16.80
C ALA A 233 -7.90 -17.62 -16.09
N SER A 234 -8.29 -16.35 -16.25
CA SER A 234 -7.61 -15.23 -15.57
C SER A 234 -7.80 -15.33 -14.06
N ARG A 235 -9.04 -15.57 -13.63
CA ARG A 235 -9.39 -15.73 -12.20
C ARG A 235 -8.73 -16.94 -11.56
N ILE A 236 -8.72 -18.08 -12.24
CA ILE A 236 -8.05 -19.28 -11.73
C ILE A 236 -6.55 -19.02 -11.59
N ALA A 237 -5.92 -18.39 -12.58
CA ALA A 237 -4.48 -18.10 -12.52
C ALA A 237 -4.12 -17.15 -11.36
N GLU A 238 -4.96 -16.14 -11.12
CA GLU A 238 -4.82 -15.22 -9.98
C GLU A 238 -5.02 -15.94 -8.64
N GLU A 239 -6.09 -16.73 -8.51
CA GLU A 239 -6.47 -17.45 -7.28
C GLU A 239 -5.39 -18.45 -6.85
N VAL A 240 -4.88 -19.25 -7.79
CA VAL A 240 -3.90 -20.30 -7.46
C VAL A 240 -2.45 -19.84 -7.58
N GLY A 241 -2.20 -18.65 -8.13
CA GLY A 241 -0.85 -18.14 -8.39
C GLY A 241 -0.05 -18.99 -9.38
N ARG A 242 -0.72 -19.67 -10.33
CA ARG A 242 -0.12 -20.54 -11.36
C ARG A 242 -0.72 -20.22 -12.73
N PRO A 243 0.02 -20.39 -13.85
CA PRO A 243 -0.56 -20.28 -15.18
C PRO A 243 -1.72 -21.27 -15.35
N ALA A 244 -2.83 -20.82 -15.94
CA ALA A 244 -4.04 -21.61 -16.08
C ALA A 244 -4.53 -21.64 -17.53
N VAL A 245 -4.91 -22.81 -18.02
CA VAL A 245 -5.52 -23.04 -19.33
C VAL A 245 -6.86 -23.73 -19.13
N LEU A 246 -7.94 -23.08 -19.57
CA LEU A 246 -9.29 -23.67 -19.56
C LEU A 246 -9.68 -24.04 -20.99
N ILE A 247 -10.29 -25.21 -21.14
CA ILE A 247 -10.59 -25.81 -22.43
C ILE A 247 -12.08 -26.17 -22.51
N CYS A 248 -12.78 -25.61 -23.51
CA CYS A 248 -14.07 -26.12 -23.94
C CYS A 248 -13.82 -27.39 -24.76
N SER A 249 -14.03 -28.56 -24.16
CA SER A 249 -13.83 -29.85 -24.82
C SER A 249 -15.11 -30.26 -25.56
N GLY A 250 -15.29 -29.78 -26.80
CA GLY A 250 -16.41 -30.17 -27.66
C GLY A 250 -16.47 -31.67 -27.97
N ALA A 251 -17.22 -32.07 -29.00
CA ALA A 251 -17.31 -33.49 -29.39
C ALA A 251 -15.94 -34.04 -29.81
N ASP A 252 -15.32 -33.42 -30.82
CA ASP A 252 -14.04 -33.88 -31.39
C ASP A 252 -12.93 -32.84 -31.22
N LEU A 253 -13.24 -31.57 -31.45
CA LEU A 253 -12.29 -30.47 -31.40
C LEU A 253 -12.49 -29.64 -30.14
N ALA A 254 -11.40 -29.43 -29.41
CA ALA A 254 -11.37 -28.61 -28.21
C ALA A 254 -10.73 -27.24 -28.50
N LYS A 255 -11.28 -26.20 -27.87
CA LYS A 255 -10.76 -24.83 -27.91
C LYS A 255 -10.39 -24.38 -26.50
N GLY A 256 -9.17 -23.90 -26.35
CA GLY A 256 -8.61 -23.48 -25.06
C GLY A 256 -8.27 -21.99 -25.03
N SER A 257 -8.37 -21.41 -23.84
CA SER A 257 -7.83 -20.09 -23.52
C SER A 257 -7.02 -20.18 -22.23
N GLY A 258 -5.81 -19.65 -22.29
CA GLY A 258 -4.85 -19.64 -21.20
C GLY A 258 -4.49 -18.24 -20.72
N ARG A 259 -4.10 -18.15 -19.45
CA ARG A 259 -3.64 -16.94 -18.76
C ARG A 259 -2.42 -17.25 -17.92
N SER A 260 -1.44 -16.36 -17.99
CA SER A 260 -0.17 -16.51 -17.31
C SER A 260 -0.16 -15.83 -15.94
N VAL A 261 0.91 -16.10 -15.20
CA VAL A 261 1.30 -15.35 -14.02
C VAL A 261 2.59 -14.58 -14.31
N PRO A 262 2.87 -13.50 -13.57
CA PRO A 262 4.06 -12.70 -13.86
C PRO A 262 5.36 -13.49 -13.74
N GLY A 263 6.27 -13.24 -14.69
CA GLY A 263 7.54 -13.98 -14.79
C GLY A 263 7.42 -15.33 -15.51
N PHE A 264 6.24 -15.68 -16.03
CA PHE A 264 6.04 -16.88 -16.85
C PHE A 264 5.52 -16.49 -18.25
N ASP A 265 6.23 -16.87 -19.31
CA ASP A 265 5.77 -16.67 -20.69
C ASP A 265 4.91 -17.87 -21.12
N LEU A 266 3.58 -17.69 -21.09
CA LEU A 266 2.65 -18.75 -21.44
C LEU A 266 2.67 -19.08 -22.93
N ALA A 267 2.85 -18.10 -23.81
CA ALA A 267 2.87 -18.35 -25.26
C ALA A 267 4.09 -19.19 -25.65
N ALA A 268 5.26 -18.88 -25.10
CA ALA A 268 6.47 -19.69 -25.28
C ALA A 268 6.31 -21.09 -24.69
N ALA A 269 5.72 -21.22 -23.50
CA ALA A 269 5.45 -22.51 -22.88
C ALA A 269 4.48 -23.38 -23.70
N VAL A 270 3.40 -22.79 -24.21
CA VAL A 270 2.45 -23.49 -25.11
C VAL A 270 3.14 -23.88 -26.42
N GLY A 271 3.99 -23.01 -26.97
CA GLY A 271 4.78 -23.31 -28.16
C GLY A 271 5.76 -24.47 -27.98
N ALA A 272 6.42 -24.56 -26.83
CA ALA A 272 7.27 -25.70 -26.47
C ALA A 272 6.48 -27.01 -26.31
N CYS A 273 5.17 -26.89 -26.02
CA CYS A 273 4.23 -28.00 -25.83
C CYS A 273 3.27 -28.16 -27.03
N ALA A 274 3.67 -27.74 -28.23
CA ALA A 274 2.76 -27.66 -29.39
C ALA A 274 2.42 -28.99 -30.05
N ALA A 275 3.12 -30.09 -29.76
CA ALA A 275 2.91 -31.40 -30.39
C ALA A 275 1.44 -31.91 -30.38
N PRO A 276 0.64 -31.75 -29.30
CA PRO A 276 -0.79 -32.06 -29.29
C PRO A 276 -1.71 -31.04 -29.94
N LEU A 277 -1.22 -29.88 -30.36
CA LEU A 277 -2.02 -28.76 -30.82
C LEU A 277 -2.22 -28.79 -32.34
N ILE A 278 -3.41 -28.39 -32.77
CA ILE A 278 -3.72 -28.10 -34.18
C ILE A 278 -3.29 -26.66 -34.52
N ALA A 279 -3.55 -25.73 -33.60
CA ALA A 279 -3.18 -24.33 -33.74
C ALA A 279 -3.07 -23.69 -32.35
N PHE A 280 -2.19 -22.71 -32.20
CA PHE A 280 -2.12 -21.86 -31.02
C PHE A 280 -1.60 -20.47 -31.40
N GLY A 281 -1.82 -19.49 -30.54
CA GLY A 281 -1.32 -18.14 -30.72
C GLY A 281 -1.61 -17.28 -29.51
N GLY A 282 -0.84 -16.19 -29.34
CA GLY A 282 -1.02 -15.28 -28.22
C GLY A 282 0.27 -14.53 -27.87
N HIS A 283 0.34 -14.09 -26.62
CA HIS A 283 1.40 -13.27 -26.04
C HIS A 283 1.79 -13.82 -24.66
N PRO A 284 2.89 -13.36 -24.04
CA PRO A 284 3.39 -13.94 -22.80
C PRO A 284 2.35 -14.07 -21.68
N ALA A 285 1.38 -13.15 -21.61
CA ALA A 285 0.31 -13.16 -20.60
C ALA A 285 -0.92 -14.03 -20.95
N ALA A 286 -1.14 -14.37 -22.22
CA ALA A 286 -2.37 -15.03 -22.68
C ALA A 286 -2.17 -15.82 -23.98
N CYS A 287 -2.77 -17.01 -24.07
CA CYS A 287 -2.69 -17.86 -25.25
C CYS A 287 -4.06 -18.44 -25.60
N GLY A 288 -4.41 -18.49 -26.88
CA GLY A 288 -5.51 -19.30 -27.41
C GLY A 288 -4.96 -20.56 -28.08
N LEU A 289 -5.70 -21.68 -28.01
CA LEU A 289 -5.26 -22.95 -28.61
C LEU A 289 -6.42 -23.81 -29.10
N ARG A 290 -6.12 -24.75 -30.01
CA ARG A 290 -7.03 -25.76 -30.54
C ARG A 290 -6.33 -27.11 -30.57
N LEU A 291 -7.00 -28.16 -30.15
CA LEU A 291 -6.45 -29.53 -30.09
C LEU A 291 -7.57 -30.59 -30.18
N PRO A 292 -7.25 -31.82 -30.62
CA PRO A 292 -8.19 -32.94 -30.51
C PRO A 292 -8.49 -33.23 -29.03
N ARG A 293 -9.74 -33.56 -28.71
CA ARG A 293 -10.19 -33.79 -27.33
C ARG A 293 -9.35 -34.86 -26.61
N GLU A 294 -9.01 -35.92 -27.32
CA GLU A 294 -8.24 -37.05 -26.82
C GLU A 294 -6.79 -36.69 -26.45
N ARG A 295 -6.26 -35.57 -26.96
CA ARG A 295 -4.89 -35.10 -26.66
C ARG A 295 -4.82 -34.08 -25.52
N ILE A 296 -5.94 -33.73 -24.90
CA ILE A 296 -5.96 -32.84 -23.72
C ILE A 296 -5.08 -33.37 -22.58
N PRO A 297 -5.13 -34.67 -22.19
CA PRO A 297 -4.27 -35.19 -21.12
C PRO A 297 -2.78 -35.04 -21.44
N GLU A 298 -2.39 -35.36 -22.68
CA GLU A 298 -0.99 -35.22 -23.14
C GLU A 298 -0.52 -33.76 -23.06
N PHE A 299 -1.35 -32.81 -23.48
CA PHE A 299 -1.04 -31.38 -23.38
C PHE A 299 -0.90 -30.92 -21.92
N ALA A 300 -1.80 -31.35 -21.03
CA ALA A 300 -1.75 -31.02 -19.61
C ALA A 300 -0.44 -31.48 -18.97
N ASP A 301 0.01 -32.70 -19.27
CA ASP A 301 1.26 -33.26 -18.76
C ASP A 301 2.50 -32.53 -19.27
N LEU A 302 2.51 -32.15 -20.55
CA LEU A 302 3.60 -31.39 -21.15
C LEU A 302 3.72 -29.99 -20.52
N LEU A 303 2.60 -29.27 -20.43
CA LEU A 303 2.60 -27.91 -19.89
C LEU A 303 2.96 -27.90 -18.39
N THR A 304 2.46 -28.86 -17.63
CA THR A 304 2.77 -28.99 -16.20
C THR A 304 4.26 -29.23 -15.96
N ARG A 305 4.89 -30.11 -16.77
CA ARG A 305 6.34 -30.37 -16.69
C ARG A 305 7.18 -29.15 -17.10
N TYR A 306 6.78 -28.44 -18.14
CA TYR A 306 7.44 -27.21 -18.55
C TYR A 306 7.39 -26.17 -17.42
N ALA A 307 6.19 -25.94 -16.86
CA ALA A 307 5.99 -24.99 -15.77
C ALA A 307 6.77 -25.36 -14.51
N ALA A 308 6.88 -26.65 -14.16
CA ALA A 308 7.65 -27.08 -12.99
C ALA A 308 9.13 -26.65 -13.02
N THR A 309 9.71 -26.48 -14.21
CA THR A 309 11.12 -26.07 -14.37
C THR A 309 11.31 -24.58 -14.61
N SER A 310 10.27 -23.89 -15.09
CA SER A 310 10.37 -22.51 -15.58
C SER A 310 9.58 -21.50 -14.74
N LEU A 311 8.76 -21.95 -13.80
CA LEU A 311 7.95 -21.07 -12.97
C LEU A 311 8.84 -20.44 -11.87
N PRO A 312 8.80 -19.11 -11.69
CA PRO A 312 9.61 -18.43 -10.68
C PRO A 312 9.32 -18.98 -9.28
N ALA A 313 10.34 -19.01 -8.41
CA ALA A 313 10.10 -19.28 -7.00
C ALA A 313 9.10 -18.25 -6.45
N THR A 314 8.02 -18.71 -5.82
CA THR A 314 6.99 -17.85 -5.22
C THR A 314 7.58 -17.12 -4.02
N GLY A 315 8.19 -15.97 -4.26
CA GLY A 315 8.53 -14.99 -3.22
C GLY A 315 7.28 -14.21 -2.80
N SER A 316 7.24 -13.83 -1.53
CA SER A 316 6.31 -12.78 -1.07
C SER A 316 6.52 -11.55 -1.95
N ARG A 317 5.48 -11.15 -2.68
CA ARG A 317 5.53 -9.92 -3.48
C ARG A 317 5.48 -8.74 -2.52
N PRO A 318 6.47 -7.84 -2.53
CA PRO A 318 6.42 -6.64 -1.72
C PRO A 318 5.17 -5.84 -2.12
N VAL A 319 4.39 -5.43 -1.12
CA VAL A 319 3.24 -4.55 -1.35
C VAL A 319 3.75 -3.12 -1.24
N ARG A 320 3.55 -2.35 -2.30
CA ARG A 320 4.01 -0.96 -2.37
C ARG A 320 2.93 -0.03 -1.82
N ALA A 321 3.33 0.89 -0.94
CA ALA A 321 2.58 2.10 -0.62
C ALA A 321 3.26 3.28 -1.33
N ASP A 322 2.48 4.27 -1.74
CA ASP A 322 2.98 5.49 -2.38
C ASP A 322 3.38 6.55 -1.33
N ALA A 323 2.71 6.56 -0.18
CA ALA A 323 3.05 7.44 0.95
C ALA A 323 2.58 6.84 2.28
N VAL A 324 3.23 7.27 3.37
CA VAL A 324 2.77 7.03 4.74
C VAL A 324 2.01 8.26 5.23
N VAL A 325 0.85 8.07 5.84
CA VAL A 325 -0.02 9.17 6.30
C VAL A 325 -0.39 9.00 7.77
N ALA A 326 -0.68 10.13 8.41
CA ALA A 326 -1.28 10.20 9.74
C ALA A 326 -2.80 10.05 9.67
N GLY A 327 -3.43 9.74 10.82
CA GLY A 327 -4.89 9.69 10.91
C GLY A 327 -5.58 11.02 10.56
N GLN A 328 -4.93 12.14 10.88
CA GLN A 328 -5.45 13.48 10.61
C GLN A 328 -5.39 13.89 9.13
N ASP A 329 -4.61 13.19 8.31
CA ASP A 329 -4.50 13.46 6.87
C ASP A 329 -5.71 12.92 6.09
N LEU A 330 -6.52 12.06 6.72
CA LEU A 330 -7.70 11.43 6.13
C LEU A 330 -8.88 12.41 5.99
N THR A 331 -8.63 13.52 5.30
CA THR A 331 -9.53 14.66 5.11
C THR A 331 -10.19 14.65 3.75
N LEU A 332 -11.26 15.45 3.61
CA LEU A 332 -11.92 15.66 2.32
C LEU A 332 -11.02 16.41 1.34
N ASP A 333 -10.16 17.31 1.85
CA ASP A 333 -9.24 18.09 1.04
C ASP A 333 -8.16 17.21 0.42
N LEU A 334 -7.52 16.32 1.21
CA LEU A 334 -6.57 15.35 0.66
C LEU A 334 -7.27 14.42 -0.35
N ALA A 335 -8.49 13.98 -0.06
CA ALA A 335 -9.26 13.17 -1.00
C ALA A 335 -9.51 13.92 -2.33
N ALA A 336 -9.79 15.23 -2.27
CA ALA A 336 -9.99 16.06 -3.46
C ALA A 336 -8.69 16.29 -4.25
N GLU A 337 -7.56 16.50 -3.55
CA GLU A 337 -6.24 16.62 -4.16
C GLU A 337 -5.85 15.32 -4.89
N LEU A 338 -6.02 14.17 -4.25
CA LEU A 338 -5.73 12.87 -4.85
C LEU A 338 -6.60 12.59 -6.10
N GLU A 339 -7.87 13.03 -6.09
CA GLU A 339 -8.75 12.89 -7.27
C GLU A 339 -8.31 13.77 -8.46
N THR A 340 -7.44 14.78 -8.29
CA THR A 340 -6.84 15.50 -9.43
C THR A 340 -5.93 14.62 -10.28
N LEU A 341 -5.44 13.52 -9.70
CA LEU A 341 -4.65 12.50 -10.40
C LEU A 341 -5.52 11.57 -11.24
N ALA A 342 -6.85 11.68 -11.20
CA ALA A 342 -7.73 10.96 -12.12
C ALA A 342 -7.56 11.46 -13.58
N PRO A 343 -7.89 10.66 -14.61
CA PRO A 343 -8.48 9.31 -14.54
C PRO A 343 -7.47 8.24 -14.10
N HIS A 344 -7.91 7.35 -13.22
CA HIS A 344 -7.09 6.22 -12.75
C HIS A 344 -7.27 4.98 -13.63
N GLY A 345 -6.23 4.16 -13.78
CA GLY A 345 -6.24 2.94 -14.59
C GLY A 345 -4.85 2.33 -14.70
N GLU A 346 -4.62 1.52 -15.74
CA GLU A 346 -3.29 0.98 -16.03
C GLU A 346 -2.27 2.12 -16.17
N GLY A 347 -1.05 1.94 -15.65
CA GLY A 347 -0.02 2.99 -15.63
C GLY A 347 -0.31 4.23 -14.75
N ASN A 348 -1.53 4.41 -14.24
CA ASN A 348 -1.90 5.49 -13.31
C ASN A 348 -2.90 4.97 -12.25
N PRO A 349 -2.48 4.07 -11.34
CA PRO A 349 -3.37 3.52 -10.32
C PRO A 349 -3.85 4.60 -9.34
N ARG A 350 -4.82 4.25 -8.49
CA ARG A 350 -5.15 5.09 -7.33
C ARG A 350 -3.98 5.08 -6.35
N VAL A 351 -3.75 6.23 -5.71
CA VAL A 351 -2.70 6.38 -4.70
C VAL A 351 -3.01 5.47 -3.52
N THR A 352 -2.06 4.59 -3.21
CA THR A 352 -2.14 3.69 -2.06
C THR A 352 -1.38 4.30 -0.89
N LEU A 353 -2.10 4.60 0.19
CA LEU A 353 -1.54 5.19 1.40
C LEU A 353 -1.35 4.09 2.45
N LEU A 354 -0.30 4.22 3.26
CA LEU A 354 -0.08 3.41 4.45
C LEU A 354 -0.46 4.21 5.69
N LEU A 355 -1.48 3.75 6.42
CA LEU A 355 -1.79 4.22 7.76
C LEU A 355 -1.31 3.19 8.77
N ALA A 356 -0.31 3.57 9.55
CA ALA A 356 0.36 2.68 10.46
C ALA A 356 -0.38 2.60 11.82
N GLY A 357 -0.58 1.38 12.35
CA GLY A 357 -1.05 1.17 13.71
C GLY A 357 -2.49 1.59 14.00
N ALA A 358 -3.37 1.56 12.99
CA ALA A 358 -4.74 1.97 13.15
C ALA A 358 -5.58 0.94 13.92
N ALA A 359 -6.55 1.42 14.70
CA ALA A 359 -7.62 0.62 15.28
C ALA A 359 -8.84 0.61 14.35
N LEU A 360 -9.53 -0.52 14.26
CA LEU A 360 -10.79 -0.63 13.53
C LEU A 360 -11.96 -0.60 14.52
N GLU A 361 -12.66 0.53 14.58
CA GLU A 361 -13.80 0.72 15.47
C GLU A 361 -15.11 0.28 14.83
N THR A 362 -15.98 -0.33 15.63
CA THR A 362 -17.30 -0.80 15.22
C THR A 362 -17.30 -1.65 13.93
N PRO A 363 -16.38 -2.62 13.79
CA PRO A 363 -16.34 -3.46 12.59
C PRO A 363 -17.63 -4.26 12.49
N ARG A 364 -18.27 -4.18 11.33
CA ARG A 364 -19.49 -4.91 11.01
C ARG A 364 -19.51 -5.31 9.55
N ARG A 365 -20.11 -6.46 9.25
CA ARG A 365 -20.36 -6.82 7.85
C ARG A 365 -21.53 -6.02 7.29
N THR A 366 -21.51 -5.76 5.98
CA THR A 366 -22.66 -5.27 5.23
C THR A 366 -23.80 -6.28 5.21
N ARG A 367 -25.01 -5.85 4.79
CA ARG A 367 -26.21 -6.71 4.76
C ARG A 367 -26.03 -7.99 3.93
N ASP A 368 -25.23 -7.94 2.88
CA ASP A 368 -24.88 -9.07 2.03
C ASP A 368 -23.72 -9.92 2.56
N LYS A 369 -23.18 -9.60 3.74
CA LYS A 369 -22.05 -10.24 4.42
C LYS A 369 -20.71 -10.23 3.66
N ARG A 370 -20.63 -9.56 2.50
CA ARG A 370 -19.45 -9.55 1.63
C ARG A 370 -18.42 -8.47 1.97
N HIS A 371 -18.83 -7.38 2.60
CA HIS A 371 -17.97 -6.23 2.83
C HIS A 371 -17.88 -5.92 4.32
N LEU A 372 -16.73 -5.43 4.77
CA LEU A 372 -16.54 -4.88 6.12
C LEU A 372 -16.79 -3.37 6.08
N GLN A 373 -17.60 -2.88 7.00
CA GLN A 373 -17.71 -1.47 7.32
C GLN A 373 -17.17 -1.23 8.73
N CYS A 374 -16.35 -0.21 8.90
CA CYS A 374 -15.82 0.19 10.19
C CYS A 374 -15.51 1.69 10.20
N ARG A 375 -14.97 2.18 11.31
CA ARG A 375 -14.21 3.43 11.31
C ARG A 375 -12.75 3.13 11.60
N VAL A 376 -11.87 3.73 10.84
CA VAL A 376 -10.42 3.63 11.07
C VAL A 376 -10.03 4.78 11.98
N ARG A 377 -9.50 4.44 13.16
CA ARG A 377 -9.02 5.42 14.13
C ARG A 377 -7.49 5.33 14.25
N CYS A 378 -6.82 6.45 14.04
CA CYS A 378 -5.39 6.61 14.27
C CYS A 378 -5.12 8.05 14.71
N ASP A 379 -4.13 8.28 15.57
CA ASP A 379 -3.71 9.63 16.02
C ASP A 379 -4.84 10.49 16.63
N GLY A 380 -5.88 9.86 17.18
CA GLY A 380 -7.07 10.56 17.70
C GLY A 380 -8.06 11.03 16.62
N ALA A 381 -7.71 10.93 15.34
CA ALA A 381 -8.60 11.15 14.21
C ALA A 381 -9.32 9.85 13.81
N CYS A 382 -10.46 9.99 13.14
CA CYS A 382 -11.30 8.84 12.80
C CYS A 382 -12.08 9.03 11.50
N ALA A 383 -11.87 8.15 10.52
CA ALA A 383 -12.50 8.21 9.20
C ALA A 383 -13.41 6.99 8.96
N SER A 384 -14.49 7.16 8.18
CA SER A 384 -15.34 6.05 7.76
C SER A 384 -14.61 5.16 6.77
N ALA A 385 -14.70 3.84 6.94
CA ALA A 385 -13.96 2.90 6.12
C ALA A 385 -14.78 1.71 5.62
N VAL A 386 -14.41 1.20 4.44
CA VAL A 386 -15.01 0.01 3.83
C VAL A 386 -13.91 -0.90 3.27
N HIS A 387 -13.93 -2.18 3.65
CA HIS A 387 -13.17 -3.23 2.98
C HIS A 387 -14.11 -4.02 2.07
N PHE A 388 -13.90 -3.97 0.75
CA PHE A 388 -14.69 -4.77 -0.17
C PHE A 388 -14.21 -6.22 -0.17
N ASN A 389 -15.12 -7.19 -0.30
CA ASN A 389 -14.83 -8.62 -0.35
C ASN A 389 -13.94 -9.07 0.83
N TYR A 390 -14.38 -8.74 2.06
CA TYR A 390 -13.69 -9.15 3.27
C TYR A 390 -13.92 -10.64 3.53
N ASP A 391 -12.86 -11.42 3.33
CA ASP A 391 -12.82 -12.88 3.22
C ASP A 391 -12.40 -13.57 4.52
N GLU A 392 -11.82 -12.87 5.49
CA GLU A 392 -11.55 -13.44 6.82
C GLU A 392 -12.86 -13.75 7.54
N ASP A 393 -12.95 -14.90 8.22
CA ASP A 393 -14.17 -15.33 8.92
C ASP A 393 -14.51 -14.40 10.10
N GLU A 394 -13.50 -14.05 10.88
CA GLU A 394 -13.61 -13.26 12.11
C GLU A 394 -13.53 -11.75 11.83
N LEU A 395 -14.27 -10.98 12.63
CA LEU A 395 -14.16 -9.53 12.64
C LEU A 395 -13.00 -9.12 13.56
N PRO A 396 -12.26 -8.06 13.21
CA PRO A 396 -11.21 -7.51 14.08
C PRO A 396 -11.75 -7.18 15.47
N ALA A 397 -11.04 -7.56 16.53
CA ALA A 397 -11.37 -7.14 17.89
C ALA A 397 -11.00 -5.66 18.12
N ALA A 398 -11.58 -5.03 19.14
CA ALA A 398 -11.44 -3.59 19.39
C ALA A 398 -10.03 -3.16 19.86
N ASP A 399 -9.30 -4.08 20.48
CA ASP A 399 -7.94 -3.92 20.97
C ASP A 399 -6.88 -4.20 19.90
N GLU A 400 -7.26 -4.82 18.79
CA GLU A 400 -6.34 -5.09 17.68
C GLU A 400 -5.88 -3.82 16.97
N ARG A 401 -4.69 -3.91 16.39
CA ARG A 401 -4.06 -2.84 15.61
C ARG A 401 -3.60 -3.39 14.27
N PHE A 402 -3.69 -2.54 13.26
CA PHE A 402 -3.39 -2.92 11.89
C PHE A 402 -2.48 -1.88 11.23
N ASP A 403 -1.55 -2.37 10.43
CA ASP A 403 -1.04 -1.56 9.32
C ASP A 403 -2.03 -1.66 8.17
N VAL A 404 -2.51 -0.51 7.74
CA VAL A 404 -3.62 -0.41 6.80
C VAL A 404 -3.12 0.20 5.51
N LEU A 405 -3.11 -0.60 4.45
CA LEU A 405 -3.05 -0.05 3.10
C LEU A 405 -4.45 0.38 2.69
N LEU A 406 -4.57 1.62 2.25
CA LEU A 406 -5.84 2.23 1.93
C LEU A 406 -5.79 3.13 0.70
N GLU A 407 -6.95 3.32 0.08
CA GLU A 407 -7.23 4.40 -0.86
C GLU A 407 -8.14 5.41 -0.16
N LEU A 408 -7.89 6.70 -0.31
CA LEU A 408 -8.75 7.77 0.21
C LEU A 408 -9.58 8.35 -0.94
N GLY A 409 -10.88 8.55 -0.72
CA GLY A 409 -11.76 9.12 -1.74
C GLY A 409 -12.93 9.91 -1.16
N ARG A 410 -13.63 10.63 -2.05
CA ARG A 410 -14.85 11.37 -1.72
C ARG A 410 -16.07 10.46 -1.80
N ASN A 411 -16.90 10.50 -0.77
CA ASN A 411 -18.21 9.86 -0.76
C ASN A 411 -19.29 10.95 -0.60
N SER A 412 -20.24 10.97 -1.54
CA SER A 412 -21.34 11.94 -1.55
C SER A 412 -22.64 11.17 -1.35
N PHE A 413 -23.34 11.43 -0.23
CA PHE A 413 -24.59 10.77 0.12
C PHE A 413 -25.58 11.77 0.70
N ASN A 414 -26.82 11.80 0.19
CA ASN A 414 -27.88 12.73 0.59
C ASN A 414 -27.45 14.22 0.62
N GLY A 415 -26.60 14.64 -0.32
CA GLY A 415 -26.08 16.01 -0.39
C GLY A 415 -25.00 16.35 0.64
N SER A 416 -24.59 15.40 1.48
CA SER A 416 -23.42 15.51 2.34
C SER A 416 -22.22 14.83 1.71
N GLU A 417 -21.05 15.43 1.83
CA GLU A 417 -19.79 14.85 1.37
C GLU A 417 -18.85 14.59 2.53
N ASN A 418 -18.24 13.42 2.53
CA ASN A 418 -17.24 13.03 3.50
C ASN A 418 -16.07 12.30 2.85
N ALA A 419 -14.91 12.38 3.49
CA ALA A 419 -13.80 11.50 3.18
C ALA A 419 -14.16 10.07 3.59
N GLN A 420 -13.89 9.12 2.69
CA GLN A 420 -14.09 7.70 2.93
C GLN A 420 -12.81 6.94 2.59
N VAL A 421 -12.42 6.10 3.53
CA VAL A 421 -11.29 5.18 3.41
C VAL A 421 -11.77 3.90 2.76
N ARG A 422 -11.11 3.46 1.70
CA ARG A 422 -11.26 2.11 1.16
C ARG A 422 -10.07 1.28 1.62
N LEU A 423 -10.34 0.29 2.46
CA LEU A 423 -9.34 -0.64 2.95
C LEU A 423 -8.93 -1.59 1.81
N ARG A 424 -7.65 -1.63 1.49
CA ARG A 424 -7.07 -2.51 0.46
C ARG A 424 -6.51 -3.78 1.07
N ARG A 425 -5.78 -3.63 2.17
CA ARG A 425 -5.18 -4.74 2.90
C ARG A 425 -4.96 -4.36 4.35
N LEU A 426 -5.25 -5.30 5.23
CA LEU A 426 -4.97 -5.21 6.65
C LEU A 426 -3.80 -6.12 6.96
N PHE A 427 -2.80 -5.59 7.64
CA PHE A 427 -1.74 -6.40 8.24
C PHE A 427 -1.95 -6.35 9.74
N ARG A 428 -2.43 -7.46 10.29
CA ARG A 428 -2.59 -7.60 11.74
C ARG A 428 -1.22 -7.38 12.37
N ARG A 429 -1.15 -6.41 13.27
CA ARG A 429 0.05 -6.23 14.07
C ARG A 429 0.02 -7.26 15.18
N GLU A 430 0.91 -8.24 15.10
CA GLU A 430 1.19 -9.07 16.26
C GLU A 430 1.68 -8.17 17.41
N PRO A 431 1.33 -8.49 18.66
CA PRO A 431 1.97 -7.87 19.81
C PRO A 431 3.47 -8.04 19.62
N ALA A 432 4.19 -6.93 19.49
CA ALA A 432 5.62 -6.99 19.25
C ALA A 432 6.33 -7.70 20.40
N ASP A 433 7.47 -8.33 20.07
CA ASP A 433 8.51 -8.63 21.03
C ASP A 433 9.02 -7.30 21.60
N ASP A 434 8.32 -6.76 22.61
CA ASP A 434 8.90 -5.81 23.53
C ASP A 434 10.05 -6.57 24.18
N LEU A 435 11.28 -6.27 23.75
CA LEU A 435 12.46 -6.92 24.29
C LEU A 435 12.62 -6.60 25.77
N CYS A 436 11.81 -5.71 26.36
CA CYS A 436 11.65 -5.53 27.80
C CYS A 436 10.42 -6.29 28.35
N ASP A 437 10.66 -7.40 29.05
CA ASP A 437 9.62 -8.24 29.68
C ASP A 437 8.81 -7.54 30.80
N THR A 438 9.26 -6.37 31.27
CA THR A 438 8.63 -5.61 32.36
C THR A 438 8.53 -4.12 32.00
N PRO A 439 7.59 -3.35 32.59
CA PRO A 439 7.57 -1.89 32.50
C PRO A 439 8.91 -1.24 32.92
N CYS A 440 9.14 0.00 32.48
CA CYS A 440 10.37 0.74 32.80
C CYS A 440 10.25 1.41 34.18
N ASP A 441 10.05 0.60 35.21
CA ASP A 441 9.86 1.01 36.60
C ASP A 441 10.76 0.17 37.55
N ALA A 442 10.51 0.29 38.86
CA ALA A 442 11.27 -0.39 39.89
C ALA A 442 11.12 -1.92 39.90
N SER A 443 10.12 -2.47 39.21
CA SER A 443 9.92 -3.93 39.08
C SER A 443 10.86 -4.58 38.05
N CYS A 444 11.56 -3.77 37.24
CA CYS A 444 12.42 -4.29 36.18
C CYS A 444 13.67 -4.99 36.74
N PRO A 445 13.89 -6.30 36.47
CA PRO A 445 15.04 -7.04 37.01
C PRO A 445 16.38 -6.62 36.39
N GLU A 446 16.31 -6.00 35.21
CA GLU A 446 17.49 -5.53 34.46
C GLU A 446 18.00 -4.16 34.91
N ARG A 447 17.33 -3.52 35.88
CA ARG A 447 17.79 -2.25 36.45
C ARG A 447 18.98 -2.47 37.38
N LEU A 448 19.86 -1.47 37.45
CA LEU A 448 20.89 -1.36 38.49
C LEU A 448 20.21 -1.49 39.86
N SER A 449 20.68 -2.45 40.64
CA SER A 449 20.14 -2.76 41.96
C SER A 449 21.23 -3.28 42.89
N GLY A 450 20.97 -3.24 44.19
CA GLY A 450 21.90 -3.65 45.22
C GLY A 450 23.20 -2.86 45.18
N MET A 451 24.32 -3.54 45.46
CA MET A 451 25.63 -2.89 45.59
C MET A 451 26.12 -2.19 44.32
N GLU A 452 25.70 -2.64 43.13
CA GLU A 452 26.10 -2.02 41.87
C GLU A 452 25.48 -0.62 41.68
N PHE A 453 24.23 -0.46 42.10
CA PHE A 453 23.55 0.83 42.12
C PHE A 453 24.24 1.82 43.06
N TRP A 454 24.53 1.41 44.30
CA TRP A 454 25.19 2.27 45.28
C TRP A 454 26.63 2.62 44.90
N ARG A 455 27.36 1.69 44.25
CA ARG A 455 28.66 2.00 43.64
C ARG A 455 28.54 3.06 42.54
N THR A 456 27.46 3.03 41.77
CA THR A 456 27.21 4.04 40.72
C THR A 456 26.91 5.41 41.34
N ILE A 457 26.13 5.47 42.43
CA ILE A 457 25.85 6.73 43.12
C ILE A 457 27.13 7.35 43.70
N THR A 458 27.92 6.52 44.38
CA THR A 458 29.15 6.96 45.05
C THR A 458 30.26 7.32 44.06
N ALA A 459 30.36 6.62 42.92
CA ALA A 459 31.35 6.93 41.88
C ALA A 459 31.00 8.14 41.00
N ALA A 460 29.71 8.47 40.84
CA ALA A 460 29.26 9.55 39.96
C ALA A 460 29.30 10.95 40.61
N ALA A 461 29.84 11.08 41.83
CA ALA A 461 29.81 12.30 42.62
C ALA A 461 30.54 13.52 41.99
N GLU A 462 31.25 13.37 40.87
CA GLU A 462 32.06 14.45 40.28
C GLU A 462 31.39 15.29 39.17
N ALA A 463 30.14 15.04 38.75
CA ALA A 463 29.56 15.75 37.60
C ALA A 463 28.24 16.49 37.87
N ASP A 464 28.30 17.81 37.61
CA ASP A 464 27.25 18.78 37.28
C ASP A 464 26.29 19.35 38.35
N ARG A 465 26.18 20.69 38.32
CA ARG A 465 25.25 21.54 39.10
C ARG A 465 24.02 21.91 38.27
N ILE A 466 22.90 22.16 38.96
CA ILE A 466 21.56 22.33 38.38
C ILE A 466 20.85 23.56 38.99
N PRO A 467 20.20 24.45 38.20
CA PRO A 467 19.30 25.51 38.67
C PRO A 467 17.77 25.19 38.50
N GLU A 468 16.93 26.02 39.13
CA GLU A 468 15.55 25.74 39.63
C GLU A 468 14.31 26.02 38.72
N ARG A 469 13.23 25.27 39.05
CA ARG A 469 11.75 25.52 39.00
C ARG A 469 11.03 25.51 37.63
N GLU A 470 9.77 25.07 37.44
CA GLU A 470 8.52 25.07 38.27
C GLU A 470 7.45 24.01 37.76
N ALA A 471 6.40 23.67 38.54
CA ALA A 471 5.70 22.37 38.51
C ALA A 471 4.28 22.28 37.87
N ASP A 472 3.58 23.37 37.58
CA ASP A 472 2.12 23.32 37.33
C ASP A 472 1.67 23.02 35.89
N ALA A 473 2.60 22.97 34.92
CA ALA A 473 2.28 22.67 33.52
C ALA A 473 2.08 21.17 33.22
N LEU A 474 2.26 20.30 34.24
CA LEU A 474 2.25 18.84 34.16
C LEU A 474 0.87 18.23 33.84
N GLU A 475 -0.19 18.87 34.27
CA GLU A 475 -1.55 18.33 34.08
C GLU A 475 -2.22 18.80 32.78
N ALA A 476 -1.86 19.98 32.27
CA ALA A 476 -2.44 20.54 31.04
C ALA A 476 -2.08 19.74 29.77
N LEU A 477 -0.86 19.16 29.71
CA LEU A 477 -0.40 18.41 28.53
C LEU A 477 -1.08 17.03 28.41
N ARG A 478 -1.59 16.47 29.52
CA ARG A 478 -2.32 15.20 29.53
C ARG A 478 -3.71 15.31 28.87
N ALA A 479 -4.26 16.53 28.80
CA ALA A 479 -5.61 16.78 28.29
C ALA A 479 -5.67 17.03 26.77
N ARG A 480 -4.54 17.14 26.07
CA ARG A 480 -4.47 17.76 24.71
C ARG A 480 -4.17 16.85 23.50
N GLY A 481 -3.97 15.54 23.64
CA GLY A 481 -3.80 14.64 22.47
C GLY A 481 -2.37 14.12 22.26
N GLY A 482 -2.16 13.27 21.24
CA GLY A 482 -0.99 12.39 21.03
C GLY A 482 0.38 13.07 20.79
N LEU A 483 1.42 12.25 20.58
CA LEU A 483 2.79 12.71 20.28
C LEU A 483 2.90 13.33 18.88
N VAL A 484 3.42 14.55 18.77
CA VAL A 484 3.61 15.25 17.50
C VAL A 484 5.08 15.59 17.26
N ASP A 485 5.46 15.85 16.01
CA ASP A 485 6.80 16.16 15.59
C ASP A 485 7.03 17.69 15.48
N ALA A 486 8.19 18.10 14.96
CA ALA A 486 8.55 19.51 14.74
C ALA A 486 7.59 20.27 13.81
N ARG A 487 6.79 19.57 13.01
CA ARG A 487 5.81 20.11 12.08
C ARG A 487 4.39 20.12 12.67
N GLY A 488 4.23 19.62 13.90
CA GLY A 488 2.92 19.42 14.53
C GLY A 488 2.20 18.17 14.00
N GLU A 489 2.89 17.27 13.30
CA GLU A 489 2.34 16.04 12.75
C GLU A 489 2.58 14.85 13.67
N PRO A 490 1.74 13.80 13.70
CA PRO A 490 1.99 12.60 14.45
C PRO A 490 3.35 11.98 14.15
N VAL A 491 4.00 11.50 15.19
CA VAL A 491 5.37 10.94 15.11
C VAL A 491 5.40 9.57 14.43
N ILE A 492 4.26 8.86 14.41
CA ILE A 492 4.14 7.50 13.87
C ILE A 492 4.52 7.43 12.38
N PRO A 493 3.91 8.22 11.47
CA PRO A 493 4.30 8.22 10.05
C PRO A 493 5.79 8.46 9.80
N LEU A 494 6.40 9.40 10.53
CA LEU A 494 7.83 9.69 10.42
C LEU A 494 8.66 8.45 10.76
N LEU A 495 8.41 7.82 11.90
CA LEU A 495 9.16 6.64 12.32
C LEU A 495 8.88 5.41 11.43
N SER A 496 7.63 5.20 11.02
CA SER A 496 7.26 4.14 10.08
C SER A 496 7.95 4.31 8.73
N SER A 497 8.06 5.55 8.23
CA SER A 497 8.79 5.83 6.98
C SER A 497 10.28 5.51 7.11
N LEU A 498 10.91 5.80 8.26
CA LEU A 498 12.33 5.51 8.48
C LEU A 498 12.62 4.00 8.61
N LEU A 499 11.66 3.25 9.17
CA LEU A 499 11.79 1.80 9.38
C LEU A 499 11.43 0.98 8.14
N ALA A 500 10.62 1.53 7.22
CA ALA A 500 10.21 0.85 5.99
C ALA A 500 11.38 0.44 5.08
N ASP A 501 12.49 1.19 5.13
CA ASP A 501 13.70 0.90 4.34
C ASP A 501 14.58 -0.21 4.96
N GLY A 502 14.13 -0.84 6.05
CA GLY A 502 14.88 -1.86 6.78
C GLY A 502 16.04 -1.31 7.62
N GLN A 503 16.12 0.02 7.73
CA GLN A 503 17.12 0.73 8.53
C GLN A 503 16.86 0.58 10.03
N ARG A 504 17.92 0.61 10.81
CA ARG A 504 17.86 0.62 12.28
C ARG A 504 17.72 2.05 12.79
N VAL A 505 16.74 2.30 13.65
CA VAL A 505 16.41 3.64 14.16
C VAL A 505 16.65 3.77 15.67
N LEU A 506 17.51 4.69 16.09
CA LEU A 506 17.69 5.09 17.49
C LEU A 506 16.83 6.33 17.78
N VAL A 507 15.81 6.20 18.61
CA VAL A 507 14.93 7.30 19.03
C VAL A 507 15.39 7.85 20.38
N LEU A 508 15.79 9.11 20.42
CA LEU A 508 16.27 9.81 21.60
C LEU A 508 15.17 10.65 22.24
N VAL A 509 14.92 10.36 23.52
CA VAL A 509 13.87 10.98 24.32
C VAL A 509 14.43 11.60 25.60
N ALA A 510 13.70 12.57 26.16
CA ALA A 510 14.05 13.25 27.40
C ALA A 510 13.96 12.31 28.62
N ASP A 511 13.01 11.36 28.58
CA ASP A 511 12.85 10.33 29.60
C ASP A 511 12.16 9.09 29.04
N VAL A 512 12.88 7.97 29.03
CA VAL A 512 12.40 6.69 28.47
C VAL A 512 11.19 6.15 29.24
N GLY A 513 11.21 6.24 30.58
CA GLY A 513 10.13 5.72 31.42
C GLY A 513 8.83 6.48 31.19
N ARG A 514 8.90 7.81 31.14
CA ARG A 514 7.74 8.69 30.92
C ARG A 514 7.23 8.64 29.48
N ARG A 515 8.09 8.41 28.48
CA ARG A 515 7.68 8.27 27.06
C ARG A 515 7.16 6.88 26.73
N ARG A 516 7.63 5.81 27.39
CA ARG A 516 7.24 4.43 27.08
C ARG A 516 5.73 4.19 27.04
N PRO A 517 4.88 4.69 27.96
CA PRO A 517 3.43 4.48 27.86
C PRO A 517 2.80 5.11 26.61
N PHE A 518 3.33 6.24 26.14
CA PHE A 518 2.84 6.91 24.93
C PHE A 518 3.38 6.23 23.68
N LEU A 519 4.66 5.86 23.68
CA LEU A 519 5.26 5.10 22.59
C LEU A 519 4.63 3.72 22.51
N SER A 520 4.58 2.90 23.56
CA SER A 520 3.88 1.61 23.51
C SER A 520 2.38 1.68 23.13
N ARG A 521 1.70 2.80 23.36
CA ARG A 521 0.28 3.00 22.99
C ARG A 521 0.11 3.47 21.54
N ASP A 522 0.85 4.50 21.16
CA ASP A 522 0.72 5.19 19.87
C ASP A 522 1.71 4.59 18.85
N LEU A 523 2.94 4.34 19.27
CA LEU A 523 4.02 3.70 18.53
C LEU A 523 4.34 2.28 19.06
N PRO A 524 3.44 1.29 18.97
CA PRO A 524 3.74 -0.03 19.52
C PRO A 524 5.05 -0.53 18.90
N PRO A 525 5.85 -1.31 19.64
CA PRO A 525 7.14 -1.81 19.15
C PRO A 525 7.04 -2.62 17.83
N ALA A 526 5.83 -2.89 17.34
CA ALA A 526 5.55 -3.46 16.03
C ALA A 526 5.84 -2.52 14.84
N ILE A 527 5.87 -1.19 15.04
CA ILE A 527 6.44 -0.25 14.05
C ILE A 527 7.93 -0.52 13.88
N LEU A 528 8.57 -0.96 14.95
CA LEU A 528 10.00 -1.28 15.07
C LEU A 528 10.26 -2.70 14.58
N GLY A 529 9.72 -3.06 13.39
CA GLY A 529 9.79 -4.41 12.84
C GLY A 529 11.14 -5.08 13.12
N ARG A 530 11.12 -6.18 13.90
CA ARG A 530 12.27 -6.83 14.59
C ARG A 530 12.71 -6.16 15.90
N GLY A 531 11.92 -6.33 16.95
CA GLY A 531 12.31 -6.17 18.36
C GLY A 531 12.55 -4.73 18.81
N GLY A 532 11.58 -4.15 19.52
CA GLY A 532 11.74 -2.84 20.14
C GLY A 532 12.44 -2.94 21.48
N LEU A 533 13.36 -2.02 21.77
CA LEU A 533 14.05 -1.97 23.07
C LEU A 533 14.01 -0.58 23.69
N TYR A 534 13.59 -0.51 24.95
CA TYR A 534 13.68 0.69 25.77
C TYR A 534 14.94 0.64 26.64
N LEU A 535 15.90 1.53 26.37
CA LEU A 535 17.20 1.57 27.03
C LEU A 535 17.30 2.76 28.01
N ASN A 536 16.91 2.49 29.25
CA ASN A 536 17.13 3.44 30.35
C ASN A 536 18.60 3.37 30.82
N ARG A 537 19.17 4.48 31.29
CA ARG A 537 20.52 4.49 31.89
C ARG A 537 20.69 3.44 32.99
N ALA A 538 19.62 3.15 33.75
CA ALA A 538 19.63 2.14 34.80
C ALA A 538 19.78 0.70 34.27
N CYS A 539 19.51 0.39 33.01
CA CYS A 539 19.72 -0.95 32.43
C CYS A 539 20.72 -0.96 31.27
N ALA A 540 21.20 0.22 30.84
CA ALA A 540 21.95 0.39 29.60
C ALA A 540 23.21 -0.49 29.53
N HIS A 541 23.97 -0.60 30.63
CA HIS A 541 25.18 -1.45 30.65
C HIS A 541 24.87 -2.93 30.47
N ARG A 542 23.79 -3.44 31.09
CA ARG A 542 23.41 -4.86 31.00
C ARG A 542 22.77 -5.21 29.67
N ARG A 543 22.06 -4.26 29.05
CA ARG A 543 21.28 -4.48 27.82
C ARG A 543 21.90 -3.89 26.55
N LEU A 544 23.11 -3.35 26.62
CA LEU A 544 23.78 -2.78 25.45
C LEU A 544 23.98 -3.82 24.33
N SER A 545 24.40 -5.04 24.66
CA SER A 545 24.56 -6.12 23.66
C SER A 545 23.25 -6.46 22.94
N LEU A 546 22.12 -6.38 23.66
CA LEU A 546 20.79 -6.55 23.10
C LEU A 546 20.42 -5.40 22.17
N ALA A 547 20.72 -4.16 22.56
CA ALA A 547 20.50 -2.97 21.75
C ALA A 547 21.32 -2.98 20.45
N LEU A 548 22.51 -3.58 20.48
CA LEU A 548 23.40 -3.66 19.32
C LEU A 548 23.05 -4.81 18.37
N ALA A 549 22.28 -5.81 18.81
CA ALA A 549 21.89 -6.95 18.00
C ALA A 549 21.00 -6.55 16.82
N GLU A 550 21.12 -7.25 15.68
CA GLU A 550 20.30 -6.99 14.48
C GLU A 550 18.79 -7.14 14.71
N ARG A 551 18.41 -7.94 15.71
CA ARG A 551 17.02 -8.09 16.16
C ARG A 551 16.48 -6.89 16.95
N ALA A 552 17.26 -5.82 17.12
CA ALA A 552 16.84 -4.57 17.72
C ALA A 552 16.87 -3.49 16.62
N SER A 553 15.82 -3.46 15.80
CA SER A 553 15.70 -2.54 14.67
C SER A 553 15.31 -1.14 15.12
N ALA A 554 14.67 -0.97 16.28
CA ALA A 554 14.60 0.34 16.90
C ALA A 554 14.77 0.33 18.41
N VAL A 555 15.54 1.30 18.87
CA VAL A 555 15.89 1.46 20.28
C VAL A 555 15.49 2.85 20.73
N VAL A 556 14.80 2.93 21.87
CA VAL A 556 14.44 4.20 22.51
C VAL A 556 15.38 4.42 23.69
N ALA A 557 16.19 5.46 23.65
CA ALA A 557 17.17 5.78 24.69
C ALA A 557 17.06 7.23 25.17
N SER A 558 17.54 7.50 26.38
CA SER A 558 17.64 8.90 26.85
C SER A 558 18.83 9.60 26.18
N HIS A 559 18.76 10.93 26.01
CA HIS A 559 19.89 11.72 25.50
C HIS A 559 21.17 11.44 26.29
N ALA A 560 21.06 11.39 27.62
CA ALA A 560 22.19 11.13 28.51
C ALA A 560 22.74 9.69 28.36
N THR A 561 21.89 8.71 28.05
CA THR A 561 22.34 7.34 27.77
C THR A 561 23.12 7.31 26.46
N ALA A 562 22.59 7.94 25.41
CA ALA A 562 23.23 7.98 24.10
C ALA A 562 24.55 8.76 24.12
N ALA A 563 24.60 9.90 24.80
CA ALA A 563 25.83 10.69 24.96
C ALA A 563 26.93 9.94 25.74
N ALA A 564 26.54 9.13 26.73
CA ALA A 564 27.49 8.32 27.51
C ALA A 564 27.94 7.03 26.79
N MET A 565 27.27 6.63 25.70
CA MET A 565 27.53 5.39 24.99
C MET A 565 27.63 5.64 23.46
N PRO A 566 28.73 6.22 22.96
CA PRO A 566 28.91 6.49 21.53
C PRO A 566 28.72 5.26 20.63
N GLN A 567 29.11 4.08 21.11
CA GLN A 567 28.93 2.81 20.42
C GLN A 567 27.46 2.43 20.21
N LEU A 568 26.54 2.92 21.05
CA LEU A 568 25.11 2.76 20.84
C LEU A 568 24.68 3.61 19.65
N VAL A 569 25.10 4.88 19.59
CA VAL A 569 24.71 5.82 18.54
C VAL A 569 25.26 5.38 17.17
N ALA A 570 26.51 4.93 17.14
CA ALA A 570 27.18 4.52 15.91
C ALA A 570 26.60 3.27 15.24
N ALA A 571 25.79 2.49 15.97
CA ALA A 571 25.23 1.22 15.51
C ALA A 571 23.88 1.34 14.76
N PHE A 572 23.34 2.55 14.65
CA PHE A 572 22.05 2.82 14.00
C PHE A 572 22.22 3.70 12.76
N ASP A 573 21.43 3.39 11.73
CA ASP A 573 21.43 4.11 10.45
C ASP A 573 20.73 5.47 10.56
N GLN A 574 19.77 5.58 11.47
CA GLN A 574 19.00 6.80 11.74
C GLN A 574 18.99 7.10 13.23
N VAL A 575 19.36 8.32 13.59
CA VAL A 575 19.22 8.84 14.96
C VAL A 575 18.16 9.93 14.95
N VAL A 576 17.05 9.69 15.63
CA VAL A 576 15.92 10.62 15.70
C VAL A 576 15.86 11.21 17.09
N PHE A 577 16.05 12.50 17.23
CA PHE A 577 15.70 13.18 18.47
C PHE A 577 14.21 13.51 18.48
N LEU A 578 13.45 12.74 19.25
CA LEU A 578 12.03 13.01 19.46
C LEU A 578 11.81 14.13 20.47
N ASP A 579 12.72 14.26 21.44
CA ASP A 579 12.71 15.32 22.44
C ASP A 579 13.99 16.16 22.29
N PRO A 580 13.97 17.49 22.54
CA PRO A 580 15.20 18.27 22.58
C PRO A 580 16.10 17.82 23.74
N PRO A 581 17.43 17.77 23.54
CA PRO A 581 18.37 17.50 24.61
C PRO A 581 18.41 18.66 25.61
N PHE A 582 18.76 18.36 26.86
CA PHE A 582 18.78 19.36 27.95
C PHE A 582 20.00 20.27 27.92
N ASP A 583 21.06 19.83 27.26
CA ASP A 583 22.34 20.51 27.21
C ASP A 583 23.03 20.29 25.85
N GLU A 584 23.88 21.25 25.48
CA GLU A 584 24.59 21.24 24.20
C GLU A 584 25.67 20.14 24.13
N ALA A 585 26.23 19.73 25.27
CA ALA A 585 27.27 18.72 25.32
C ALA A 585 26.72 17.34 24.91
N SER A 586 25.54 16.98 25.38
CA SER A 586 24.81 15.77 24.98
C SER A 586 24.50 15.77 23.48
N LEU A 587 24.06 16.90 22.93
CA LEU A 587 23.81 17.03 21.48
C LEU A 587 25.10 16.83 20.67
N ARG A 588 26.18 17.51 21.06
CA ARG A 588 27.49 17.41 20.39
C ARG A 588 28.05 15.99 20.47
N ALA A 589 27.94 15.33 21.62
CA ALA A 589 28.40 13.96 21.82
C ALA A 589 27.66 12.97 20.92
N VAL A 590 26.32 13.07 20.85
CA VAL A 590 25.51 12.23 19.96
C VAL A 590 25.79 12.54 18.49
N ALA A 591 25.87 13.81 18.12
CA ALA A 591 26.16 14.22 16.74
C ALA A 591 27.54 13.72 16.28
N ALA A 592 28.55 13.76 17.16
CA ALA A 592 29.89 13.24 16.87
C ALA A 592 29.93 11.72 16.71
N ALA A 593 29.04 11.00 17.40
CA ALA A 593 28.93 9.54 17.34
C ALA A 593 27.97 9.04 16.25
N CYS A 594 27.17 9.92 15.64
CA CYS A 594 26.21 9.57 14.59
C CYS A 594 26.92 9.40 13.25
N SER A 595 26.91 8.18 12.72
CA SER A 595 27.64 7.81 11.50
C SER A 595 26.92 8.17 10.20
N HIS A 596 25.60 8.39 10.26
CA HIS A 596 24.72 8.39 9.08
C HIS A 596 23.82 9.62 9.01
N ARG A 597 22.63 9.56 9.61
CA ARG A 597 21.64 10.62 9.51
C ARG A 597 21.02 10.93 10.86
N LEU A 598 20.92 12.22 11.14
CA LEU A 598 20.38 12.78 12.35
C LEU A 598 19.12 13.57 12.00
N THR A 599 18.00 13.21 12.64
CA THR A 599 16.69 13.81 12.40
C THR A 599 16.19 14.45 13.69
N PHE A 600 15.69 15.69 13.59
CA PHE A 600 15.08 16.41 14.71
C PHE A 600 13.57 16.38 14.55
N GLY A 601 12.90 15.70 15.48
CA GLY A 601 11.47 15.44 15.43
C GLY A 601 10.70 16.12 16.56
N TRP A 602 11.22 17.17 17.18
CA TRP A 602 10.55 17.83 18.31
C TRP A 602 9.86 19.14 17.92
N GLY A 603 8.63 19.35 18.40
CA GLY A 603 7.92 20.63 18.32
C GLY A 603 7.83 21.34 19.67
N GLU A 604 6.97 22.36 19.76
CA GLU A 604 6.67 23.04 21.03
C GLU A 604 6.19 22.07 22.14
N PRO A 605 5.36 21.03 21.86
CA PRO A 605 4.95 20.07 22.89
C PRO A 605 6.09 19.22 23.45
N GLU A 606 7.04 18.80 22.62
CA GLU A 606 8.21 18.00 22.97
C GLU A 606 9.24 18.84 23.73
N VAL A 607 9.40 20.11 23.32
CA VAL A 607 10.15 21.12 24.08
C VAL A 607 9.55 21.28 25.47
N HIS A 608 8.23 21.44 25.55
CA HIS A 608 7.54 21.57 26.83
C HIS A 608 7.61 20.29 27.68
N PHE A 609 7.51 19.10 27.07
CA PHE A 609 7.74 17.83 27.75
C PHE A 609 9.16 17.75 28.31
N SER A 610 10.16 18.14 27.54
CA SER A 610 11.56 18.12 27.94
C SER A 610 11.83 19.09 29.07
N HIS A 611 11.30 20.31 29.00
CA HIS A 611 11.32 21.27 30.12
C HIS A 611 10.67 20.70 31.37
N ARG A 612 9.56 19.96 31.26
CA ARG A 612 8.90 19.31 32.40
C ARG A 612 9.70 18.16 32.98
N VAL A 613 10.35 17.37 32.14
CA VAL A 613 11.25 16.31 32.58
C VAL A 613 12.42 16.91 33.35
N VAL A 614 13.00 18.00 32.82
CA VAL A 614 14.03 18.81 33.47
C VAL A 614 13.54 19.38 34.80
N ALA A 615 12.40 20.06 34.83
CA ALA A 615 11.84 20.66 36.05
C ALA A 615 11.62 19.62 37.16
N ASN A 616 11.15 18.41 36.82
CA ASN A 616 11.03 17.31 37.79
C ASN A 616 12.37 16.69 38.20
N ALA A 617 13.32 16.62 37.27
CA ALA A 617 14.65 16.13 37.57
C ALA A 617 15.42 17.10 38.47
N TYR A 618 15.06 18.38 38.45
CA TYR A 618 15.75 19.44 39.17
C TYR A 618 15.07 19.85 40.49
N ASP A 619 13.99 19.17 40.88
CA ASP A 619 13.45 19.23 42.24
C ASP A 619 14.32 18.39 43.21
N LEU A 620 15.55 18.87 43.40
CA LEU A 620 16.52 18.29 44.33
C LEU A 620 15.92 18.20 45.73
N ASP A 621 15.05 19.14 46.08
CA ASP A 621 14.42 19.31 47.37
C ASP A 621 13.42 18.17 47.68
N ALA A 622 12.59 17.78 46.71
CA ALA A 622 11.76 16.59 46.80
C ALA A 622 12.60 15.31 46.81
N MET A 623 13.68 15.23 46.03
CA MET A 623 14.57 14.07 46.03
C MET A 623 15.31 13.91 47.37
N LEU A 624 15.81 15.01 47.94
CA LEU A 624 16.43 15.07 49.26
C LEU A 624 15.47 14.60 50.33
N ARG A 625 14.24 15.12 50.35
CA ARG A 625 13.20 14.68 51.29
C ARG A 625 12.88 13.19 51.14
N ARG A 626 12.81 12.68 49.90
CA ARG A 626 12.57 11.25 49.63
C ARG A 626 13.72 10.37 50.09
N LEU A 627 14.94 10.73 49.72
CA LEU A 627 16.16 10.04 50.11
C LEU A 627 16.33 10.04 51.63
N TRP A 628 16.12 11.19 52.27
CA TRP A 628 16.14 11.32 53.72
C TRP A 628 15.09 10.45 54.43
N ARG A 629 13.85 10.40 53.90
CA ARG A 629 12.80 9.51 54.44
C ARG A 629 13.05 8.02 54.16
N ALA A 630 13.78 7.72 53.10
CA ALA A 630 14.15 6.36 52.72
C ALA A 630 15.37 5.84 53.50
N LEU A 631 16.20 6.75 54.02
CA LEU A 631 17.29 6.43 54.93
C LEU A 631 16.72 5.98 56.28
N PRO A 632 17.20 4.86 56.84
CA PRO A 632 16.54 4.21 57.97
C PRO A 632 16.68 4.97 59.29
N SER A 633 15.61 4.96 60.10
CA SER A 633 15.69 5.21 61.54
C SER A 633 15.98 3.88 62.28
N ALA A 634 17.20 3.37 62.13
CA ALA A 634 17.81 2.24 62.86
C ALA A 634 17.26 0.78 62.71
N SER A 635 18.24 -0.07 62.37
CA SER A 635 18.54 -1.48 62.74
C SER A 635 18.13 -2.71 61.91
N ASP A 636 17.15 -2.69 61.01
CA ASP A 636 16.86 -3.88 60.16
C ASP A 636 16.62 -3.60 58.66
N ASP A 637 16.72 -2.35 58.23
CA ASP A 637 16.49 -2.00 56.82
C ASP A 637 17.72 -2.33 55.96
N THR A 638 17.55 -3.27 55.03
CA THR A 638 18.58 -3.64 54.05
C THR A 638 18.78 -2.53 53.01
N VAL A 639 19.97 -2.51 52.40
CA VAL A 639 20.32 -1.63 51.25
C VAL A 639 19.24 -1.65 50.15
N THR A 640 18.63 -2.82 49.95
CA THR A 640 17.51 -3.04 49.02
C THR A 640 16.24 -2.29 49.42
N ALA A 641 15.91 -2.21 50.71
CA ALA A 641 14.72 -1.50 51.19
C ALA A 641 14.84 0.04 51.07
N VAL A 642 16.06 0.57 51.21
CA VAL A 642 16.34 2.00 50.94
C VAL A 642 16.20 2.28 49.44
N GLU A 643 16.81 1.44 48.62
CA GLU A 643 16.73 1.53 47.16
C GLU A 643 15.28 1.47 46.66
N GLU A 644 14.48 0.52 47.15
CA GLU A 644 13.06 0.44 46.85
C GLU A 644 12.36 1.73 47.24
N ARG A 645 12.50 2.23 48.46
CA ARG A 645 11.83 3.49 48.88
C ARG A 645 12.22 4.71 48.05
N VAL A 646 13.46 4.77 47.57
CA VAL A 646 13.95 5.87 46.71
C VAL A 646 13.40 5.76 45.28
N PHE A 647 13.33 4.55 44.71
CA PHE A 647 12.89 4.32 43.33
C PHE A 647 11.39 4.04 43.15
N THR A 648 10.68 3.59 44.19
CA THR A 648 9.28 3.12 44.12
C THR A 648 8.25 4.16 44.57
N ALA A 649 8.67 5.28 45.18
CA ALA A 649 7.75 6.33 45.65
C ALA A 649 7.09 7.15 44.51
N GLY A 650 7.20 6.69 43.27
CA GLY A 650 6.55 7.24 42.09
C GLY A 650 6.51 6.23 40.93
N PRO A 651 5.71 6.49 39.88
CA PRO A 651 5.48 5.54 38.79
C PRO A 651 6.66 5.33 37.83
N PHE A 652 7.79 6.03 38.02
CA PHE A 652 8.96 5.96 37.12
C PHE A 652 10.25 5.99 37.92
N LEU A 653 11.30 5.36 37.39
CA LEU A 653 12.64 5.36 38.01
C LEU A 653 13.19 6.80 38.15
N ALA A 654 13.64 7.15 39.36
CA ALA A 654 14.40 8.38 39.59
C ALA A 654 15.67 8.41 38.72
N LYS A 655 16.03 9.59 38.18
CA LYS A 655 17.27 9.74 37.41
C LYS A 655 18.47 9.58 38.34
N VAL A 656 19.36 8.64 38.02
CA VAL A 656 20.59 8.37 38.81
C VAL A 656 21.39 9.66 39.11
N PRO A 657 21.59 10.61 38.18
CA PRO A 657 22.32 11.85 38.48
C PRO A 657 21.67 12.74 39.54
N VAL A 658 20.33 12.84 39.56
CA VAL A 658 19.60 13.67 40.54
C VAL A 658 19.73 13.06 41.93
N LEU A 659 19.67 11.73 42.01
CA LEU A 659 19.89 11.02 43.25
C LEU A 659 21.33 11.15 43.75
N VAL A 660 22.31 11.12 42.85
CA VAL A 660 23.72 11.40 43.17
C VAL A 660 23.87 12.80 43.75
N ALA A 661 23.27 13.81 43.12
CA ALA A 661 23.29 15.18 43.62
C ALA A 661 22.64 15.30 45.01
N ALA A 662 21.50 14.64 45.23
CA ALA A 662 20.82 14.64 46.52
C ALA A 662 21.65 13.92 47.59
N TRP A 663 22.20 12.74 47.28
CA TRP A 663 23.10 11.98 48.15
C TRP A 663 24.33 12.80 48.54
N ARG A 664 24.98 13.40 47.55
CA ARG A 664 26.14 14.26 47.75
C ARG A 664 25.81 15.45 48.66
N THR A 665 24.66 16.09 48.44
CA THR A 665 24.22 17.20 49.30
C THR A 665 24.00 16.74 50.75
N LEU A 666 23.45 15.55 50.98
CA LEU A 666 23.34 14.97 52.32
C LEU A 666 24.70 14.64 52.95
N CYS A 667 25.67 14.19 52.15
CA CYS A 667 27.04 13.94 52.62
C CYS A 667 27.81 15.22 52.93
N GLU A 668 27.75 16.22 52.04
CA GLU A 668 28.39 17.54 52.22
C GLU A 668 27.82 18.31 53.42
N THR A 669 26.54 18.13 53.72
CA THR A 669 25.89 18.70 54.92
C THR A 669 26.17 17.92 56.20
N GLY A 670 26.90 16.80 56.12
CA GLY A 670 27.22 15.93 57.26
C GLY A 670 26.03 15.13 57.80
N LEU A 671 24.91 15.11 57.07
CA LEU A 671 23.70 14.37 57.45
C LEU A 671 23.84 12.86 57.17
N VAL A 672 24.77 12.47 56.30
CA VAL A 672 25.07 11.07 55.93
C VAL A 672 26.58 10.91 55.74
N SER A 673 27.17 9.80 56.21
CA SER A 673 28.60 9.52 55.98
C SER A 673 28.81 8.53 54.83
N GLU A 674 29.84 8.75 54.01
CA GLU A 674 30.18 7.86 52.87
C GLU A 674 30.86 6.55 53.32
N THR A 675 31.36 6.50 54.55
CA THR A 675 32.12 5.37 55.06
C THR A 675 31.22 4.40 55.83
N GLY A 676 30.91 3.27 55.20
CA GLY A 676 30.35 2.09 55.86
C GLY A 676 31.32 1.50 56.88
N GLY A 677 31.47 2.16 58.04
CA GLY A 677 32.14 1.63 59.22
C GLY A 677 31.09 1.19 60.22
N LYS A 678 31.21 -0.04 60.73
CA LYS A 678 30.25 -0.75 61.60
C LYS A 678 29.90 -0.07 62.94
N LYS A 679 30.35 1.16 63.18
CA LYS A 679 30.12 1.95 64.38
C LYS A 679 30.17 3.42 64.02
N GLU A 680 29.04 3.96 63.59
CA GLU A 680 28.49 5.25 63.99
C GLU A 680 27.21 5.42 63.19
N ARG A 681 26.09 5.40 63.92
CA ARG A 681 24.71 5.41 63.41
C ARG A 681 24.28 6.83 63.12
#